data_AF-A0A963KYW3-F1
#
_entry.id   AF-A0A963KYW3-F1
#
_cell.length_a   1.000
_cell.length_b   1.000
_cell.length_c   1.000
_cell.angle_alpha   90.00
_cell.angle_beta   90.00
_cell.angle_gamma   90.00
#
_symmetry.space_group_name_H-M   'P 1'
#
loop_
_entity.id
_entity.type
_entity.pdbx_description
1 polymer ?
#
loop_
_entity_poly.entity_id
_entity_poly.type
_entity_poly.pdbx_seq_one_letter_code
_entity_poly.pdbx_strand_id
1 'polypeptide(L)'
;MNTDIFLAILAMDSYNRGYEPGINGLPFPQFDSNGNVFEEVKLGQAKIITDSSVELGLAATQNAGFYAIAYDVSAVTGFGSNTNVVSYRGLDSLWADLSTFMTALGSPTTPQAELAVSFLRSALNLSANDDPRNAAAIMTGSSLGGGLAGYVSALYGLGGVLFDPIPFHRGTDTAYLWSQPQFAAAYPGLKESIYGAFNPWLPSYNQISGYYIPTQDDDKLSNAITTLRNLFSGENQNLLPLGLPMNVDLSLTPDNLAGERHSTSLQIILMYGNQSAQTGTFWDASAKYIVPMLFDQSIGASIVPEAVQGSDSLPTIFRSAIAYSAIDEGERPFGDIGIRALFNDANDFGKFLPNIGSSDLRFKEDAIARYIVQFAGKMALGDVEGNDQAKEGVLAVNSAGNVLSINAGDNLWQLGSEPNGDDSIRLGLTDLVRAPLEAIGFVDVKQRAGEGFATKLSEFVPSDVDYRLGDALNLLTVDLTSDISNISRFDASIFDRFNFVSSNAGSVTLDDRKDGGTGLALTIGTGGSDQISGATDNDVIVTGAGNDILAGGGGVNFLYGGGGTDTVDYSAQMDGRISINLDGAFFDELLRVDGPTDSRDYILEAERIIGTDFADIIDISSLFYLPPIEYIDLGGNGLEPNFSDTVDASHSDHGVTIDLRNSQNQLAFATGAGGSTGIVIRNAEAAVGSDFSDNLFANDAGSWLEGGDGADNLYGGQGNDVLIAHRPGGASQFAWNDILQGGGGADYLKDGSDMTGGAGNDVIDATGTVGPLGAIVRFAAGDGHDTIKA
;
A
#
# COMPACT_ATOMS: atom_id res chain seq x y z
N MET A 1 -5.65 -25.03 11.03
CA MET A 1 -6.29 -24.00 11.88
C MET A 1 -6.50 -24.51 13.31
N ASN A 2 -6.64 -23.63 14.32
CA ASN A 2 -7.01 -24.01 15.69
C ASN A 2 -8.48 -24.47 15.74
N THR A 3 -8.78 -25.57 16.44
CA THR A 3 -10.15 -26.12 16.57
C THR A 3 -11.14 -25.14 17.20
N ASP A 4 -10.70 -24.29 18.12
CA ASP A 4 -11.56 -23.30 18.78
C ASP A 4 -11.96 -22.17 17.84
N ILE A 5 -11.07 -21.75 16.94
CA ILE A 5 -11.42 -20.80 15.86
C ILE A 5 -12.47 -21.43 14.94
N PHE A 6 -12.31 -22.71 14.60
CA PHE A 6 -13.29 -23.39 13.79
C PHE A 6 -14.65 -23.53 14.50
N LEU A 7 -14.69 -23.82 15.80
CA LEU A 7 -15.93 -23.82 16.60
C LEU A 7 -16.58 -22.44 16.67
N ALA A 8 -15.78 -21.36 16.69
CA ALA A 8 -16.27 -19.98 16.62
C ALA A 8 -16.91 -19.69 15.26
N ILE A 9 -16.31 -20.17 14.18
CA ILE A 9 -16.87 -20.07 12.82
C ILE A 9 -18.20 -20.84 12.74
N LEU A 10 -18.29 -22.05 13.30
CA LEU A 10 -19.56 -22.80 13.36
C LEU A 10 -20.61 -22.08 14.23
N ALA A 11 -20.21 -21.42 15.32
CA ALA A 11 -21.10 -20.57 16.11
C ALA A 11 -21.66 -19.42 15.28
N MET A 12 -20.81 -18.73 14.52
CA MET A 12 -21.20 -17.66 13.61
C MET A 12 -22.07 -18.15 12.45
N ASP A 13 -21.77 -19.31 11.87
CA ASP A 13 -22.46 -19.88 10.71
C ASP A 13 -23.95 -20.12 10.97
N SER A 14 -24.32 -20.46 12.21
CA SER A 14 -25.72 -20.58 12.61
C SER A 14 -26.52 -19.26 12.52
N TYR A 15 -25.88 -18.09 12.58
CA TYR A 15 -26.53 -16.78 12.38
C TYR A 15 -26.65 -16.41 10.90
N ASN A 16 -25.75 -16.92 10.07
CA ASN A 16 -25.69 -16.62 8.64
C ASN A 16 -26.54 -17.57 7.79
N ARG A 17 -27.29 -18.49 8.40
CA ARG A 17 -28.09 -19.52 7.72
C ARG A 17 -29.49 -19.62 8.31
N GLY A 18 -30.34 -20.36 7.61
CA GLY A 18 -31.71 -20.62 8.03
C GLY A 18 -32.67 -19.49 7.66
N TYR A 19 -33.66 -19.24 8.51
CA TYR A 19 -34.57 -18.13 8.32
C TYR A 19 -33.90 -16.81 8.71
N GLU A 20 -34.22 -15.74 7.97
CA GLU A 20 -33.63 -14.41 8.15
C GLU A 20 -32.10 -14.46 8.27
N PRO A 21 -31.39 -15.07 7.31
CA PRO A 21 -29.96 -15.28 7.40
C PRO A 21 -29.21 -13.95 7.34
N GLY A 22 -28.19 -13.80 8.18
CA GLY A 22 -27.32 -12.61 8.15
C GLY A 22 -26.66 -12.38 6.78
N ILE A 23 -26.30 -13.48 6.10
CA ILE A 23 -25.70 -13.49 4.77
C ILE A 23 -26.55 -14.34 3.82
N ASN A 24 -26.88 -13.77 2.67
CA ASN A 24 -27.58 -14.51 1.61
C ASN A 24 -26.61 -15.34 0.75
N GLY A 25 -27.12 -16.41 0.14
CA GLY A 25 -26.36 -17.22 -0.84
C GLY A 25 -25.54 -18.37 -0.26
N LEU A 26 -25.46 -18.53 1.07
CA LEU A 26 -24.79 -19.68 1.67
C LEU A 26 -25.63 -20.96 1.47
N PRO A 27 -25.08 -22.02 0.84
CA PRO A 27 -25.86 -23.21 0.43
C PRO A 27 -26.31 -24.02 1.64
N PHE A 28 -27.49 -24.63 1.64
CA PHE A 28 -27.93 -25.52 2.72
C PHE A 28 -28.25 -26.92 2.17
N PRO A 29 -28.01 -28.02 2.93
CA PRO A 29 -28.35 -29.36 2.46
C PRO A 29 -29.80 -29.46 1.99
N GLN A 30 -30.01 -30.05 0.81
CA GLN A 30 -31.33 -30.37 0.32
C GLN A 30 -31.70 -31.81 0.67
N PHE A 31 -32.92 -31.97 1.20
CA PHE A 31 -33.47 -33.24 1.63
C PHE A 31 -34.51 -33.73 0.62
N ASP A 32 -34.44 -35.02 0.26
CA ASP A 32 -35.48 -35.66 -0.54
C ASP A 32 -36.78 -35.82 0.29
N SER A 33 -37.85 -36.29 -0.36
CA SER A 33 -39.14 -36.51 0.30
C SER A 33 -39.11 -37.58 1.41
N ASN A 34 -38.00 -38.31 1.56
CA ASN A 34 -37.78 -39.33 2.59
C ASN A 34 -36.82 -38.84 3.70
N GLY A 35 -36.37 -37.58 3.63
CA GLY A 35 -35.45 -36.99 4.60
C GLY A 35 -33.98 -37.36 4.38
N ASN A 36 -33.60 -37.90 3.22
CA ASN A 36 -32.19 -38.16 2.90
C ASN A 36 -31.55 -36.94 2.23
N VAL A 37 -30.31 -36.62 2.62
CA VAL A 37 -29.49 -35.61 1.95
C VAL A 37 -29.08 -36.13 0.57
N PHE A 38 -29.36 -35.37 -0.49
CA PHE A 38 -28.87 -35.69 -1.84
C PHE A 38 -27.88 -34.66 -2.40
N GLU A 39 -27.78 -33.49 -1.77
CA GLU A 39 -26.75 -32.49 -2.03
C GLU A 39 -26.03 -32.17 -0.72
N GLU A 40 -24.78 -32.61 -0.61
CA GLU A 40 -23.96 -32.41 0.59
C GLU A 40 -23.39 -31.00 0.60
N VAL A 41 -23.59 -30.30 1.72
CA VAL A 41 -22.96 -29.00 1.96
C VAL A 41 -21.91 -29.14 3.05
N LYS A 42 -20.75 -28.53 2.80
CA LYS A 42 -19.68 -28.43 3.77
C LYS A 42 -19.32 -26.99 4.08
N LEU A 43 -18.75 -26.82 5.26
CA LEU A 43 -17.99 -25.64 5.64
C LEU A 43 -16.61 -26.12 6.09
N GLY A 44 -15.59 -25.78 5.31
CA GLY A 44 -14.32 -26.48 5.32
C GLY A 44 -14.52 -27.98 5.08
N GLN A 45 -14.01 -28.82 6.00
CA GLN A 45 -14.26 -30.27 5.98
C GLN A 45 -15.49 -30.68 6.80
N ALA A 46 -16.14 -29.75 7.52
CA ALA A 46 -17.32 -30.06 8.32
C ALA A 46 -18.54 -30.22 7.42
N LYS A 47 -19.23 -31.35 7.54
CA LYS A 47 -20.45 -31.63 6.79
C LYS A 47 -21.67 -31.19 7.59
N ILE A 48 -22.57 -30.43 6.98
CA ILE A 48 -23.86 -30.10 7.61
C ILE A 48 -24.74 -31.35 7.60
N ILE A 49 -25.19 -31.77 8.79
CA ILE A 49 -26.05 -32.94 9.00
C ILE A 49 -27.53 -32.54 8.82
N THR A 50 -27.98 -31.56 9.60
CA THR A 50 -29.37 -31.09 9.66
C THR A 50 -29.44 -29.74 10.39
N ASP A 51 -30.62 -29.09 10.36
CA ASP A 51 -30.91 -27.93 11.20
C ASP A 51 -32.23 -28.10 11.98
N SER A 52 -32.44 -27.19 12.92
CA SER A 52 -33.62 -27.20 13.78
C SER A 52 -34.94 -27.03 13.02
N SER A 53 -34.94 -26.33 11.90
CA SER A 53 -36.16 -26.10 11.10
C SER A 53 -36.62 -27.37 10.40
N VAL A 54 -35.68 -28.23 10.00
CA VAL A 54 -35.92 -29.56 9.44
C VAL A 54 -36.36 -30.53 10.55
N GLU A 55 -35.62 -30.59 11.66
CA GLU A 55 -35.86 -31.57 12.73
C GLU A 55 -37.11 -31.25 13.58
N LEU A 56 -37.33 -29.98 13.90
CA LEU A 56 -38.34 -29.54 14.87
C LEU A 56 -39.49 -28.75 14.23
N GLY A 57 -39.36 -28.43 12.94
CA GLY A 57 -40.35 -27.69 12.16
C GLY A 57 -40.16 -26.17 12.24
N LEU A 58 -40.04 -25.55 11.06
CA LEU A 58 -39.78 -24.12 10.88
C LEU A 58 -40.68 -23.20 11.72
N ALA A 59 -42.00 -23.46 11.78
CA ALA A 59 -42.92 -22.62 12.51
C ALA A 59 -42.68 -22.62 14.02
N ALA A 60 -42.27 -23.75 14.60
CA ALA A 60 -41.99 -23.86 16.02
C ALA A 60 -40.68 -23.15 16.39
N THR A 61 -39.64 -23.33 15.57
CA THR A 61 -38.32 -22.77 15.79
C THR A 61 -38.30 -21.25 15.55
N GLN A 62 -38.91 -20.79 14.45
CA GLN A 62 -38.98 -19.36 14.13
C GLN A 62 -39.82 -18.56 15.14
N ASN A 63 -40.97 -19.10 15.59
CA ASN A 63 -41.78 -18.45 16.63
C ASN A 63 -41.05 -18.33 17.98
N ALA A 64 -40.13 -19.25 18.26
CA ALA A 64 -39.28 -19.20 19.44
C ALA A 64 -38.01 -18.38 19.23
N GLY A 65 -37.75 -17.85 18.03
CA GLY A 65 -36.46 -17.22 17.69
C GLY A 65 -35.28 -18.16 17.93
N PHE A 66 -35.48 -19.47 17.70
CA PHE A 66 -34.49 -20.52 17.89
C PHE A 66 -34.03 -21.05 16.54
N TYR A 67 -32.72 -21.15 16.35
CA TYR A 67 -32.15 -21.89 15.23
C TYR A 67 -30.89 -22.63 15.69
N ALA A 68 -30.61 -23.77 15.09
CA ALA A 68 -29.42 -24.55 15.41
C ALA A 68 -29.04 -25.45 14.23
N ILE A 69 -27.75 -25.73 14.08
CA ILE A 69 -27.20 -26.58 13.03
C ILE A 69 -26.33 -27.67 13.66
N ALA A 70 -26.45 -28.89 13.15
CA ALA A 70 -25.57 -29.99 13.52
C ALA A 70 -24.59 -30.28 12.37
N TYR A 71 -23.32 -30.46 12.72
CA TYR A 71 -22.23 -30.74 11.78
C TYR A 71 -21.52 -32.04 12.16
N ASP A 72 -21.09 -32.79 11.16
CA ASP A 72 -20.08 -33.85 11.32
C ASP A 72 -18.71 -33.23 11.06
N VAL A 73 -17.87 -33.19 12.10
CA VAL A 73 -16.52 -32.61 12.05
C VAL A 73 -15.44 -33.70 12.05
N SER A 74 -15.81 -34.96 11.82
CA SER A 74 -14.88 -36.10 11.84
C SER A 74 -13.75 -35.98 10.81
N ALA A 75 -13.96 -35.22 9.74
CA ALA A 75 -12.98 -34.95 8.69
C ALA A 75 -12.18 -33.66 8.90
N VAL A 76 -12.52 -32.86 9.93
CA VAL A 76 -11.87 -31.59 10.23
C VAL A 76 -10.59 -31.84 11.04
N THR A 77 -9.49 -31.21 10.64
CA THR A 77 -8.20 -31.40 11.31
C THR A 77 -8.29 -30.94 12.78
N GLY A 78 -7.86 -31.81 13.71
CA GLY A 78 -7.83 -31.52 15.14
C GLY A 78 -9.03 -32.06 15.95
N PHE A 79 -10.10 -32.48 15.28
CA PHE A 79 -11.22 -33.16 15.93
C PHE A 79 -11.02 -34.68 15.98
N GLY A 80 -11.70 -35.34 16.93
CA GLY A 80 -11.70 -36.80 17.03
C GLY A 80 -12.56 -37.45 15.96
N SER A 81 -12.27 -38.71 15.62
CA SER A 81 -13.15 -39.51 14.74
C SER A 81 -14.55 -39.64 15.34
N ASN A 82 -15.60 -39.56 14.50
CA ASN A 82 -17.00 -39.68 14.90
C ASN A 82 -17.44 -38.59 15.90
N THR A 83 -17.02 -37.34 15.63
CA THR A 83 -17.38 -36.18 16.46
C THR A 83 -18.37 -35.31 15.70
N ASN A 84 -19.48 -34.97 16.35
CA ASN A 84 -20.43 -33.99 15.86
C ASN A 84 -20.28 -32.67 16.61
N VAL A 85 -20.66 -31.56 15.97
CA VAL A 85 -20.80 -30.26 16.62
C VAL A 85 -22.24 -29.81 16.50
N VAL A 86 -22.82 -29.32 17.58
CA VAL A 86 -24.14 -28.68 17.57
C VAL A 86 -23.96 -27.20 17.88
N SER A 87 -24.26 -26.36 16.89
CA SER A 87 -24.16 -24.91 16.98
C SER A 87 -25.54 -24.32 17.19
N TYR A 88 -25.70 -23.50 18.23
CA TYR A 88 -26.96 -22.83 18.55
C TYR A 88 -26.89 -21.34 18.20
N ARG A 89 -27.93 -20.84 17.53
CA ARG A 89 -28.18 -19.42 17.25
C ARG A 89 -29.04 -18.82 18.36
N GLY A 90 -28.71 -17.60 18.78
CA GLY A 90 -29.52 -16.77 19.67
C GLY A 90 -30.51 -15.85 18.94
N LEU A 91 -31.08 -14.89 19.66
CA LEU A 91 -31.95 -13.87 19.08
C LEU A 91 -31.15 -12.79 18.34
N ASP A 92 -31.75 -12.23 17.30
CA ASP A 92 -31.18 -11.13 16.50
C ASP A 92 -31.32 -9.74 17.16
N SER A 93 -32.03 -9.63 18.29
CA SER A 93 -32.03 -8.41 19.11
C SER A 93 -32.12 -8.68 20.61
N LEU A 94 -31.26 -8.02 21.38
CA LEU A 94 -31.17 -8.11 22.84
C LEU A 94 -32.43 -7.62 23.59
N TRP A 95 -33.33 -6.88 22.91
CA TRP A 95 -34.40 -6.11 23.57
C TRP A 95 -35.83 -6.49 23.15
N ALA A 96 -36.03 -7.27 22.08
CA ALA A 96 -37.37 -7.50 21.56
C ALA A 96 -38.19 -8.52 22.36
N ASP A 97 -37.60 -9.34 23.22
CA ASP A 97 -38.37 -10.34 23.96
C ASP A 97 -37.84 -10.65 25.36
N LEU A 98 -38.28 -9.89 26.36
CA LEU A 98 -37.94 -10.06 27.78
C LEU A 98 -38.35 -11.45 28.34
N SER A 99 -39.16 -12.24 27.60
CA SER A 99 -39.50 -13.61 27.97
C SER A 99 -38.36 -14.62 27.73
N THR A 100 -37.45 -14.33 26.80
CA THR A 100 -36.28 -15.17 26.45
C THR A 100 -35.11 -15.04 27.44
N PHE A 101 -35.03 -13.88 28.10
CA PHE A 101 -34.14 -13.59 29.22
C PHE A 101 -34.38 -14.51 30.44
N MET A 102 -35.55 -15.17 30.53
CA MET A 102 -35.90 -16.06 31.64
C MET A 102 -35.09 -17.36 31.66
N THR A 103 -34.56 -17.84 30.53
CA THR A 103 -33.64 -18.99 30.50
C THR A 103 -32.31 -18.63 31.17
N ALA A 104 -31.79 -17.45 30.83
CA ALA A 104 -30.58 -16.88 31.40
C ALA A 104 -30.73 -16.53 32.89
N LEU A 105 -31.96 -16.21 33.32
CA LEU A 105 -32.32 -15.99 34.73
C LEU A 105 -32.70 -17.27 35.50
N GLY A 106 -32.67 -18.45 34.88
CA GLY A 106 -32.81 -19.73 35.58
C GLY A 106 -34.07 -20.55 35.32
N SER A 107 -34.91 -20.22 34.33
CA SER A 107 -36.10 -21.02 34.00
C SER A 107 -35.79 -22.08 32.93
N PRO A 108 -35.88 -23.38 33.23
CA PRO A 108 -35.60 -24.46 32.29
C PRO A 108 -36.75 -24.77 31.31
N THR A 109 -37.91 -24.13 31.46
CA THR A 109 -39.13 -24.37 30.68
C THR A 109 -39.37 -23.29 29.61
N THR A 110 -38.32 -22.63 29.15
CA THR A 110 -38.45 -21.69 28.04
C THR A 110 -38.48 -22.44 26.72
N PRO A 111 -39.18 -21.93 25.69
CA PRO A 111 -39.22 -22.58 24.38
C PRO A 111 -37.81 -22.87 23.83
N GLN A 112 -36.86 -21.95 24.00
CA GLN A 112 -35.49 -22.12 23.50
C GLN A 112 -34.72 -23.22 24.24
N ALA A 113 -34.86 -23.35 25.57
CA ALA A 113 -34.21 -24.41 26.33
C ALA A 113 -34.75 -25.79 25.98
N GLU A 114 -36.07 -25.90 25.82
CA GLU A 114 -36.74 -27.14 25.42
C GLU A 114 -36.36 -27.53 23.98
N LEU A 115 -36.34 -26.57 23.06
CA LEU A 115 -35.93 -26.78 21.67
C LEU A 115 -34.43 -27.12 21.57
N ALA A 116 -33.56 -26.54 22.40
CA ALA A 116 -32.14 -26.85 22.39
C ALA A 116 -31.84 -28.32 22.75
N VAL A 117 -32.51 -28.82 23.79
CA VAL A 117 -32.46 -30.24 24.18
C VAL A 117 -33.08 -31.14 23.12
N SER A 118 -34.23 -30.74 22.58
CA SER A 118 -34.95 -31.51 21.55
C SER A 118 -34.13 -31.63 20.27
N PHE A 119 -33.46 -30.54 19.86
CA PHE A 119 -32.63 -30.52 18.67
C PHE A 119 -31.42 -31.44 18.81
N LEU A 120 -30.70 -31.40 19.93
CA LEU A 120 -29.58 -32.32 20.17
C LEU A 120 -30.00 -33.78 19.96
N ARG A 121 -31.14 -34.16 20.56
CA ARG A 121 -31.65 -35.53 20.48
C ARG A 121 -32.03 -35.90 19.05
N SER A 122 -32.76 -35.02 18.36
CA SER A 122 -33.21 -35.28 16.99
C SER A 122 -32.04 -35.35 16.01
N ALA A 123 -31.16 -34.34 16.04
CA ALA A 123 -30.01 -34.23 15.13
C ALA A 123 -29.01 -35.39 15.26
N LEU A 124 -28.93 -36.01 16.45
CA LEU A 124 -28.07 -37.16 16.71
C LEU A 124 -28.82 -38.50 16.72
N ASN A 125 -30.09 -38.51 16.29
CA ASN A 125 -30.96 -39.68 16.26
C ASN A 125 -31.05 -40.45 17.59
N LEU A 126 -31.07 -39.72 18.72
CA LEU A 126 -31.19 -40.28 20.06
C LEU A 126 -32.66 -40.56 20.39
N SER A 127 -32.98 -41.82 20.70
CA SER A 127 -34.29 -42.21 21.19
C SER A 127 -34.47 -41.85 22.67
N ALA A 128 -35.69 -41.95 23.19
CA ALA A 128 -35.99 -41.71 24.61
C ALA A 128 -35.25 -42.66 25.59
N ASN A 129 -34.68 -43.75 25.08
CA ASN A 129 -33.91 -44.73 25.85
C ASN A 129 -32.39 -44.55 25.71
N ASP A 130 -31.93 -43.66 24.84
CA ASP A 130 -30.51 -43.37 24.67
C ASP A 130 -30.08 -42.32 25.68
N ASP A 131 -28.96 -42.57 26.36
CA ASP A 131 -28.41 -41.65 27.35
C ASP A 131 -27.62 -40.54 26.61
N PRO A 132 -28.10 -39.28 26.59
CA PRO A 132 -27.48 -38.22 25.79
C PRO A 132 -26.06 -37.87 26.25
N ARG A 133 -25.67 -38.26 27.48
CA ARG A 133 -24.30 -38.05 28.00
C ARG A 133 -23.24 -38.86 27.26
N ASN A 134 -23.65 -39.89 26.51
CA ASN A 134 -22.75 -40.70 25.69
C ASN A 134 -22.68 -40.22 24.23
N ALA A 135 -23.38 -39.13 23.88
CA ALA A 135 -23.32 -38.57 22.55
C ALA A 135 -21.90 -38.03 22.25
N ALA A 136 -21.34 -38.41 21.12
CA ALA A 136 -20.07 -37.87 20.65
C ALA A 136 -20.28 -36.49 20.02
N ALA A 137 -20.57 -35.49 20.86
CA ALA A 137 -20.95 -34.15 20.42
C ALA A 137 -20.28 -33.04 21.25
N ILE A 138 -19.91 -31.96 20.58
CA ILE A 138 -19.40 -30.73 21.17
C ILE A 138 -20.43 -29.62 20.90
N MET A 139 -20.83 -28.88 21.94
CA MET A 139 -21.76 -27.76 21.78
C MET A 139 -20.97 -26.46 21.55
N THR A 140 -21.48 -25.62 20.67
CA THR A 140 -20.94 -24.28 20.42
C THR A 140 -22.07 -23.29 20.17
N GLY A 141 -21.75 -22.01 20.28
CA GLY A 141 -22.69 -20.91 20.03
C GLY A 141 -22.15 -19.61 20.61
N SER A 142 -22.74 -18.50 20.18
CA SER A 142 -22.40 -17.18 20.72
C SER A 142 -23.58 -16.49 21.40
N SER A 143 -23.32 -15.57 22.32
CA SER A 143 -24.36 -14.82 23.04
C SER A 143 -25.41 -15.74 23.68
N LEU A 144 -26.70 -15.63 23.34
CA LEU A 144 -27.74 -16.55 23.78
C LEU A 144 -27.51 -18.00 23.30
N GLY A 145 -27.06 -18.18 22.06
CA GLY A 145 -26.69 -19.48 21.52
C GLY A 145 -25.57 -20.14 22.35
N GLY A 146 -24.59 -19.36 22.78
CA GLY A 146 -23.53 -19.81 23.70
C GLY A 146 -24.08 -20.21 25.07
N GLY A 147 -25.07 -19.48 25.59
CA GLY A 147 -25.79 -19.85 26.81
C GLY A 147 -26.56 -21.17 26.68
N LEU A 148 -27.24 -21.40 25.54
CA LEU A 148 -27.94 -22.66 25.25
C LEU A 148 -26.97 -23.83 25.08
N ALA A 149 -25.85 -23.60 24.38
CA ALA A 149 -24.77 -24.57 24.25
C ALA A 149 -24.18 -24.95 25.62
N GLY A 150 -23.95 -23.96 26.49
CA GLY A 150 -23.50 -24.18 27.87
C GLY A 150 -24.54 -24.94 28.70
N TYR A 151 -25.82 -24.58 28.60
CA TYR A 151 -26.93 -25.26 29.26
C TYR A 151 -27.00 -26.75 28.88
N VAL A 152 -26.97 -27.05 27.58
CA VAL A 152 -27.01 -28.43 27.07
C VAL A 152 -25.74 -29.21 27.45
N SER A 153 -24.57 -28.58 27.32
CA SER A 153 -23.28 -29.17 27.72
C SER A 153 -23.28 -29.53 29.19
N ALA A 154 -23.75 -28.61 30.05
CA ALA A 154 -23.75 -28.81 31.49
C ALA A 154 -24.78 -29.85 31.93
N LEU A 155 -25.96 -29.85 31.31
CA LEU A 155 -26.97 -30.88 31.53
C LEU A 155 -26.41 -32.27 31.23
N TYR A 156 -25.72 -32.46 30.09
CA TYR A 156 -25.31 -33.79 29.66
C TYR A 156 -23.84 -34.13 29.93
N GLY A 157 -23.07 -33.23 30.55
CA GLY A 157 -21.63 -33.40 30.74
C GLY A 157 -20.87 -33.58 29.43
N LEU A 158 -21.32 -32.89 28.37
CA LEU A 158 -20.68 -32.88 27.05
C LEU A 158 -19.65 -31.74 26.95
N GLY A 159 -18.75 -31.84 25.96
CA GLY A 159 -17.81 -30.77 25.65
C GLY A 159 -18.54 -29.52 25.14
N GLY A 160 -18.13 -28.34 25.62
CA GLY A 160 -18.69 -27.07 25.19
C GLY A 160 -17.61 -26.00 25.04
N VAL A 161 -17.56 -25.33 23.89
CA VAL A 161 -16.71 -24.15 23.68
C VAL A 161 -17.61 -22.98 23.30
N LEU A 162 -17.66 -21.97 24.17
CA LEU A 162 -18.69 -20.93 24.12
C LEU A 162 -18.10 -19.57 23.79
N PHE A 163 -18.83 -18.74 23.03
CA PHE A 163 -18.33 -17.45 22.54
C PHE A 163 -19.17 -16.29 23.07
N ASP A 164 -18.63 -15.57 24.03
CA ASP A 164 -19.30 -14.52 24.79
C ASP A 164 -20.72 -14.91 25.24
N PRO A 165 -20.84 -16.06 25.95
CA PRO A 165 -22.12 -16.62 26.28
C PRO A 165 -22.85 -15.77 27.32
N ILE A 166 -24.18 -15.73 27.22
CA ILE A 166 -24.98 -15.30 28.37
C ILE A 166 -24.90 -16.33 29.51
N PRO A 167 -25.11 -15.94 30.78
CA PRO A 167 -25.10 -16.88 31.90
C PRO A 167 -26.14 -18.01 31.75
N PHE A 168 -25.76 -19.25 32.10
CA PHE A 168 -26.61 -20.43 31.93
C PHE A 168 -26.62 -21.41 33.13
N HIS A 169 -25.67 -21.29 34.07
CA HIS A 169 -25.51 -22.22 35.20
C HIS A 169 -26.80 -22.35 36.04
N ARG A 170 -27.42 -21.23 36.40
CA ARG A 170 -28.70 -21.25 37.14
C ARG A 170 -29.82 -21.99 36.40
N GLY A 171 -29.92 -21.83 35.09
CA GLY A 171 -30.91 -22.55 34.29
C GLY A 171 -30.71 -24.05 34.37
N THR A 172 -29.45 -24.47 34.28
CA THR A 172 -29.02 -25.87 34.37
C THR A 172 -29.29 -26.47 35.76
N ASP A 173 -28.90 -25.76 36.83
CA ASP A 173 -29.14 -26.21 38.20
C ASP A 173 -30.64 -26.29 38.52
N THR A 174 -31.42 -25.33 38.00
CA THR A 174 -32.87 -25.31 38.16
C THR A 174 -33.53 -26.44 37.38
N ALA A 175 -33.08 -26.75 36.17
CA ALA A 175 -33.53 -27.90 35.39
C ALA A 175 -33.37 -29.21 36.18
N TYR A 176 -32.22 -29.41 36.83
CA TYR A 176 -31.97 -30.56 37.70
C TYR A 176 -32.90 -30.59 38.91
N LEU A 177 -33.03 -29.46 39.62
CA LEU A 177 -33.87 -29.35 40.82
C LEU A 177 -35.35 -29.60 40.50
N TRP A 178 -35.88 -28.97 39.46
CA TRP A 178 -37.30 -29.06 39.10
C TRP A 178 -37.68 -30.40 38.45
N SER A 179 -36.69 -31.17 37.99
CA SER A 179 -36.90 -32.54 37.50
C SER A 179 -36.95 -33.60 38.61
N GLN A 180 -36.72 -33.21 39.88
CA GLN A 180 -36.81 -34.15 41.01
C GLN A 180 -38.26 -34.58 41.27
N PRO A 181 -38.49 -35.80 41.79
CA PRO A 181 -39.84 -36.33 42.04
C PRO A 181 -40.75 -35.41 42.86
N GLN A 182 -40.17 -34.64 43.80
CA GLN A 182 -40.93 -33.69 44.63
C GLN A 182 -41.54 -32.50 43.85
N PHE A 183 -41.04 -32.21 42.65
CA PHE A 183 -41.48 -31.09 41.80
C PHE A 183 -42.28 -31.53 40.57
N ALA A 184 -42.46 -32.85 40.37
CA ALA A 184 -43.16 -33.41 39.21
C ALA A 184 -44.61 -32.91 39.05
N ALA A 185 -45.28 -32.55 40.14
CA ALA A 185 -46.63 -31.98 40.10
C ALA A 185 -46.65 -30.50 39.65
N ALA A 186 -45.57 -29.76 39.89
CA ALA A 186 -45.44 -28.35 39.51
C ALA A 186 -44.96 -28.18 38.06
N TYR A 187 -44.13 -29.12 37.58
CA TYR A 187 -43.53 -29.09 36.24
C TYR A 187 -43.71 -30.44 35.53
N PRO A 188 -44.94 -30.78 35.13
CA PRO A 188 -45.22 -32.07 34.51
C PRO A 188 -44.49 -32.21 33.15
N GLY A 189 -43.82 -33.33 32.94
CA GLY A 189 -43.13 -33.64 31.68
C GLY A 189 -41.69 -33.10 31.54
N LEU A 190 -41.24 -32.22 32.46
CA LEU A 190 -39.89 -31.63 32.40
C LEU A 190 -38.79 -32.68 32.58
N LYS A 191 -39.00 -33.64 33.47
CA LYS A 191 -38.04 -34.73 33.69
C LYS A 191 -37.93 -35.58 32.43
N GLU A 192 -39.04 -35.90 31.78
CA GLU A 192 -39.06 -36.72 30.57
C GLU A 192 -38.44 -35.99 29.38
N SER A 193 -38.67 -34.67 29.24
CA SER A 193 -38.07 -33.88 28.16
C SER A 193 -36.55 -33.80 28.27
N ILE A 194 -35.99 -33.64 29.47
CA ILE A 194 -34.53 -33.50 29.69
C ILE A 194 -33.83 -34.83 29.91
N TYR A 195 -34.38 -35.73 30.71
CA TYR A 195 -33.70 -36.97 31.14
C TYR A 195 -34.28 -38.23 30.48
N GLY A 196 -35.40 -38.12 29.74
CA GLY A 196 -36.02 -39.27 29.09
C GLY A 196 -36.43 -40.34 30.11
N ALA A 197 -36.06 -41.60 29.85
CA ALA A 197 -36.33 -42.71 30.76
C ALA A 197 -35.47 -42.69 32.04
N PHE A 198 -34.37 -41.92 32.08
CA PHE A 198 -33.37 -41.97 33.15
C PHE A 198 -33.73 -41.12 34.36
N ASN A 199 -33.11 -41.40 35.52
CA ASN A 199 -33.22 -40.53 36.69
C ASN A 199 -32.41 -39.23 36.47
N PRO A 200 -32.87 -38.08 36.99
CA PRO A 200 -32.09 -36.84 36.94
C PRO A 200 -30.71 -37.02 37.56
N TRP A 201 -29.67 -36.53 36.88
CA TRP A 201 -28.28 -36.53 37.36
C TRP A 201 -27.80 -35.10 37.57
N LEU A 202 -26.75 -34.94 38.39
CA LEU A 202 -26.15 -33.64 38.64
C LEU A 202 -25.52 -33.07 37.36
N PRO A 203 -25.72 -31.78 37.05
CA PRO A 203 -25.02 -31.11 35.97
C PRO A 203 -23.50 -31.11 36.15
N SER A 204 -22.75 -31.06 35.04
CA SER A 204 -21.29 -31.02 35.04
C SER A 204 -20.76 -29.89 34.16
N TYR A 205 -19.98 -28.99 34.74
CA TYR A 205 -19.41 -27.83 34.05
C TYR A 205 -17.93 -28.03 33.64
N ASN A 206 -17.37 -29.22 33.92
CA ASN A 206 -15.92 -29.48 33.82
C ASN A 206 -15.38 -29.50 32.39
N GLN A 207 -16.25 -29.73 31.40
CA GLN A 207 -15.87 -29.81 29.98
C GLN A 207 -16.29 -28.57 29.19
N ILE A 208 -16.60 -27.48 29.89
CA ILE A 208 -17.03 -26.22 29.28
C ILE A 208 -15.90 -25.20 29.41
N SER A 209 -15.50 -24.65 28.28
CA SER A 209 -14.61 -23.52 28.13
C SER A 209 -15.26 -22.45 27.25
N GLY A 210 -14.60 -21.30 27.11
CA GLY A 210 -15.08 -20.29 26.18
C GLY A 210 -14.23 -19.04 26.16
N TYR A 211 -14.63 -18.10 25.32
CA TYR A 211 -13.93 -16.85 25.05
C TYR A 211 -14.87 -15.67 25.20
N TYR A 212 -14.36 -14.51 25.60
CA TYR A 212 -15.14 -13.27 25.61
C TYR A 212 -14.24 -12.06 25.45
N ILE A 213 -14.79 -10.94 24.97
CA ILE A 213 -14.08 -9.66 24.90
C ILE A 213 -14.30 -8.89 26.20
N PRO A 214 -13.25 -8.56 26.98
CA PRO A 214 -13.37 -7.77 28.20
C PRO A 214 -13.91 -6.37 27.93
N THR A 215 -14.53 -5.80 28.96
CA THR A 215 -15.08 -4.44 28.92
C THR A 215 -14.17 -3.50 29.70
N GLN A 216 -13.93 -2.29 29.18
CA GLN A 216 -13.34 -1.22 30.01
C GLN A 216 -14.40 -0.68 30.99
N ASP A 217 -13.95 -0.19 32.15
CA ASP A 217 -14.78 0.07 33.35
C ASP A 217 -15.90 1.12 33.17
N ASP A 218 -15.95 1.88 32.07
CA ASP A 218 -16.86 3.04 31.91
C ASP A 218 -18.05 2.85 30.92
N ASP A 219 -18.21 1.69 30.27
CA ASP A 219 -19.31 1.48 29.30
C ASP A 219 -20.67 1.25 30.01
N LYS A 220 -21.66 2.12 29.76
CA LYS A 220 -22.99 2.10 30.44
C LYS A 220 -23.85 0.86 30.13
N LEU A 221 -23.65 0.18 29.00
CA LEU A 221 -24.36 -1.05 28.63
C LEU A 221 -23.53 -2.31 28.91
N SER A 222 -22.20 -2.22 28.81
CA SER A 222 -21.28 -3.15 29.47
C SER A 222 -21.69 -3.28 30.93
N ASN A 223 -22.01 -2.19 31.62
CA ASN A 223 -22.50 -2.26 32.98
C ASN A 223 -23.77 -3.11 33.16
N ALA A 224 -24.61 -3.40 32.16
CA ALA A 224 -25.73 -4.34 32.33
C ALA A 224 -25.28 -5.81 32.22
N ILE A 225 -24.49 -6.16 31.21
CA ILE A 225 -23.99 -7.52 30.99
C ILE A 225 -22.85 -7.86 31.94
N THR A 226 -21.97 -6.90 32.23
CA THR A 226 -20.97 -6.93 33.30
C THR A 226 -21.63 -6.89 34.67
N THR A 227 -22.74 -6.18 34.90
CA THR A 227 -23.52 -6.35 36.15
C THR A 227 -24.12 -7.74 36.24
N LEU A 228 -24.65 -8.34 35.15
CA LEU A 228 -25.12 -9.73 35.15
C LEU A 228 -23.96 -10.70 35.38
N ARG A 229 -22.86 -10.56 34.63
CA ARG A 229 -21.61 -11.34 34.75
C ARG A 229 -20.99 -11.20 36.14
N ASN A 230 -21.10 -10.03 36.77
CA ASN A 230 -20.67 -9.77 38.15
C ASN A 230 -21.68 -10.28 39.19
N LEU A 231 -22.99 -10.25 38.92
CA LEU A 231 -24.04 -10.88 39.72
C LEU A 231 -23.87 -12.40 39.79
N PHE A 232 -23.33 -13.00 38.73
CA PHE A 232 -23.12 -14.44 38.57
C PHE A 232 -21.61 -14.81 38.53
N SER A 233 -20.73 -13.92 38.99
CA SER A 233 -19.27 -14.03 38.89
C SER A 233 -18.64 -15.23 39.61
N GLY A 234 -19.39 -15.92 40.46
CA GLY A 234 -18.96 -17.17 41.09
C GLY A 234 -18.88 -18.37 40.12
N GLU A 235 -19.40 -18.24 38.90
CA GLU A 235 -19.67 -19.37 37.99
C GLU A 235 -18.80 -19.39 36.71
N ASN A 236 -17.93 -18.39 36.47
CA ASN A 236 -17.19 -18.20 35.20
C ASN A 236 -15.72 -18.67 35.19
N GLN A 237 -15.35 -19.69 35.98
CA GLN A 237 -13.94 -20.05 36.22
C GLN A 237 -13.16 -20.51 34.95
N ASN A 238 -13.85 -20.82 33.85
CA ASN A 238 -13.25 -21.40 32.64
C ASN A 238 -13.38 -20.54 31.36
N LEU A 239 -13.88 -19.30 31.44
CA LEU A 239 -13.92 -18.38 30.30
C LEU A 239 -12.61 -17.59 30.19
N LEU A 240 -11.99 -17.62 29.01
CA LEU A 240 -10.74 -16.94 28.71
C LEU A 240 -11.02 -15.54 28.14
N PRO A 241 -10.46 -14.47 28.72
CA PRO A 241 -10.55 -13.15 28.12
C PRO A 241 -9.71 -13.09 26.84
N LEU A 242 -10.31 -12.67 25.74
CA LEU A 242 -9.58 -12.21 24.55
C LEU A 242 -9.06 -10.81 24.86
N GLY A 243 -7.77 -10.69 25.15
CA GLY A 243 -7.16 -9.39 25.31
C GLY A 243 -7.38 -8.56 24.04
N LEU A 244 -8.07 -7.42 24.16
CA LEU A 244 -7.94 -6.40 23.13
C LEU A 244 -6.50 -5.87 23.21
N PRO A 245 -5.82 -5.62 22.07
CA PRO A 245 -4.59 -4.86 22.07
C PRO A 245 -4.82 -3.58 22.88
N MET A 246 -3.90 -3.24 23.78
CA MET A 246 -4.10 -2.35 24.96
C MET A 246 -4.68 -0.95 24.70
N ASN A 247 -4.96 -0.57 23.45
CA ASN A 247 -5.37 0.78 23.02
C ASN A 247 -6.59 0.80 22.07
N VAL A 248 -7.34 -0.29 21.90
CA VAL A 248 -8.55 -0.27 21.05
C VAL A 248 -9.73 0.35 21.80
N ASP A 249 -10.15 1.55 21.39
CA ASP A 249 -11.36 2.21 21.90
C ASP A 249 -12.56 1.92 21.00
N LEU A 250 -13.43 1.01 21.46
CA LEU A 250 -14.68 0.65 20.78
C LEU A 250 -15.85 1.59 21.14
N SER A 251 -15.61 2.68 21.88
CA SER A 251 -16.64 3.67 22.22
C SER A 251 -16.83 4.75 21.14
N LEU A 252 -15.92 4.80 20.15
CA LEU A 252 -15.87 5.80 19.08
C LEU A 252 -16.55 5.37 17.78
N THR A 253 -17.11 4.17 17.72
CA THR A 253 -17.87 3.74 16.55
C THR A 253 -19.16 4.55 16.42
N PRO A 254 -19.59 4.92 15.19
CA PRO A 254 -20.74 5.82 14.97
C PRO A 254 -22.03 5.32 15.64
N ASP A 255 -22.13 4.00 15.79
CA ASP A 255 -23.22 3.30 16.44
C ASP A 255 -22.82 2.90 17.86
N ASN A 256 -22.79 3.90 18.75
CA ASN A 256 -22.60 3.81 20.19
C ASN A 256 -23.38 2.64 20.84
N LEU A 257 -22.84 1.41 20.79
CA LEU A 257 -23.53 0.19 21.21
C LEU A 257 -22.52 -0.81 21.75
N ALA A 258 -22.68 -1.19 23.02
CA ALA A 258 -21.99 -2.37 23.55
C ALA A 258 -22.30 -3.67 22.78
N GLY A 259 -23.21 -3.65 21.79
CA GLY A 259 -23.44 -4.73 20.83
C GLY A 259 -22.22 -5.05 19.94
N GLU A 260 -21.31 -4.11 19.71
CA GLU A 260 -20.13 -4.36 18.86
C GLU A 260 -19.09 -5.27 19.53
N ARG A 261 -18.98 -5.21 20.86
CA ARG A 261 -18.15 -6.14 21.66
C ARG A 261 -18.73 -7.57 21.69
N HIS A 262 -20.01 -7.74 21.32
CA HIS A 262 -20.70 -9.03 21.21
C HIS A 262 -20.60 -9.67 19.81
N SER A 263 -19.87 -9.07 18.87
CA SER A 263 -19.77 -9.60 17.51
C SER A 263 -18.96 -10.89 17.45
N THR A 264 -19.59 -11.99 17.01
CA THR A 264 -18.93 -13.28 16.78
C THR A 264 -17.83 -13.20 15.72
N SER A 265 -18.07 -12.46 14.63
CA SER A 265 -17.07 -12.26 13.58
C SER A 265 -15.85 -11.47 14.05
N LEU A 266 -16.03 -10.45 14.90
CA LEU A 266 -14.89 -9.77 15.55
C LEU A 266 -14.10 -10.74 16.44
N GLN A 267 -14.77 -11.59 17.23
CA GLN A 267 -14.08 -12.56 18.08
C GLN A 267 -13.21 -13.54 17.28
N ILE A 268 -13.72 -14.06 16.16
CA ILE A 268 -12.95 -14.94 15.26
C ILE A 268 -11.71 -14.21 14.74
N ILE A 269 -11.87 -12.97 14.26
CA ILE A 269 -10.75 -12.16 13.77
C ILE A 269 -9.69 -11.96 14.87
N LEU A 270 -10.10 -11.58 16.08
CA LEU A 270 -9.18 -11.40 17.21
C LEU A 270 -8.51 -12.70 17.66
N MET A 271 -9.24 -13.82 17.66
CA MET A 271 -8.66 -15.14 17.96
C MET A 271 -7.60 -15.52 16.94
N TYR A 272 -7.86 -15.28 15.66
CA TYR A 272 -6.90 -15.50 14.59
C TYR A 272 -5.67 -14.61 14.75
N GLY A 273 -5.85 -13.32 15.04
CA GLY A 273 -4.76 -12.37 15.32
C GLY A 273 -3.92 -12.76 16.53
N ASN A 274 -4.54 -13.22 17.61
CA ASN A 274 -3.83 -13.71 18.79
C ASN A 274 -3.06 -15.01 18.52
N GLN A 275 -3.56 -15.86 17.64
CA GLN A 275 -2.84 -17.05 17.20
C GLN A 275 -1.65 -16.69 16.32
N SER A 276 -1.82 -15.77 15.36
CA SER A 276 -0.74 -15.31 14.48
C SER A 276 0.35 -14.54 15.26
N ALA A 277 -0.04 -13.81 16.31
CA ALA A 277 0.87 -12.99 17.12
C ALA A 277 1.90 -13.74 17.96
N GLN A 278 1.74 -15.05 18.16
CA GLN A 278 2.71 -15.88 18.89
C GLN A 278 4.05 -16.04 18.16
N THR A 279 4.24 -15.36 17.03
CA THR A 279 5.45 -15.39 16.19
C THR A 279 6.21 -14.04 16.09
N GLY A 280 5.81 -13.00 16.84
CA GLY A 280 6.52 -11.71 16.86
C GLY A 280 5.93 -10.63 15.93
N THR A 281 4.61 -10.56 15.84
CA THR A 281 3.88 -9.62 14.96
C THR A 281 3.74 -8.24 15.58
N PHE A 282 3.60 -7.22 14.74
CA PHE A 282 3.37 -5.81 15.10
C PHE A 282 1.91 -5.36 15.00
N TRP A 283 0.96 -6.25 14.62
CA TRP A 283 -0.44 -5.86 14.41
C TRP A 283 -1.10 -5.25 15.66
N ASP A 284 -0.66 -5.61 16.87
CA ASP A 284 -1.15 -5.01 18.12
C ASP A 284 -0.97 -3.47 18.14
N ALA A 285 0.08 -2.96 17.48
CA ALA A 285 0.35 -1.53 17.39
C ALA A 285 -0.63 -0.80 16.46
N SER A 286 -1.06 -1.46 15.37
CA SER A 286 -1.99 -0.91 14.38
C SER A 286 -3.46 -1.23 14.68
N ALA A 287 -3.75 -2.18 15.57
CA ALA A 287 -5.10 -2.63 15.90
C ALA A 287 -6.07 -1.49 16.29
N LYS A 288 -5.58 -0.45 16.97
CA LYS A 288 -6.39 0.73 17.34
C LYS A 288 -6.97 1.48 16.14
N TYR A 289 -6.35 1.37 14.97
CA TYR A 289 -6.83 1.96 13.71
C TYR A 289 -7.61 0.95 12.86
N ILE A 290 -7.17 -0.32 12.84
CA ILE A 290 -7.79 -1.39 12.04
C ILE A 290 -9.16 -1.80 12.56
N VAL A 291 -9.30 -2.03 13.87
CA VAL A 291 -10.53 -2.58 14.45
C VAL A 291 -11.74 -1.67 14.23
N PRO A 292 -11.67 -0.33 14.41
CA PRO A 292 -12.78 0.56 14.07
C PRO A 292 -13.24 0.45 12.60
N MET A 293 -12.31 0.23 11.67
CA MET A 293 -12.64 0.12 10.24
C MET A 293 -13.45 -1.15 9.92
N LEU A 294 -13.40 -2.20 10.75
CA LEU A 294 -14.26 -3.39 10.61
C LEU A 294 -15.75 -3.11 10.89
N PHE A 295 -16.10 -1.89 11.32
CA PHE A 295 -17.46 -1.43 11.56
C PHE A 295 -17.88 -0.32 10.59
N ASP A 296 -17.02 0.04 9.63
CA ASP A 296 -17.25 1.19 8.76
C ASP A 296 -18.28 0.88 7.66
N GLN A 297 -19.40 1.59 7.70
CA GLN A 297 -20.51 1.46 6.75
C GLN A 297 -20.10 1.79 5.31
N SER A 298 -19.17 2.72 5.10
CA SER A 298 -18.74 3.11 3.76
C SER A 298 -17.91 2.01 3.11
N ILE A 299 -17.09 1.28 3.89
CA ILE A 299 -16.38 0.09 3.39
C ILE A 299 -17.41 -0.93 2.92
N GLY A 300 -18.36 -1.29 3.78
CA GLY A 300 -19.41 -2.25 3.43
C GLY A 300 -20.20 -1.84 2.19
N ALA A 301 -20.56 -0.57 2.06
CA ALA A 301 -21.26 -0.05 0.88
C ALA A 301 -20.44 -0.13 -0.42
N SER A 302 -19.11 -0.12 -0.33
CA SER A 302 -18.22 -0.18 -1.50
C SER A 302 -17.95 -1.60 -2.00
N ILE A 303 -17.98 -2.62 -1.12
CA ILE A 303 -17.52 -3.98 -1.46
C ILE A 303 -18.58 -5.07 -1.36
N VAL A 304 -19.68 -4.88 -0.61
CA VAL A 304 -20.67 -5.95 -0.35
C VAL A 304 -21.68 -6.06 -1.50
N PRO A 305 -21.66 -7.16 -2.29
CA PRO A 305 -22.60 -7.33 -3.40
C PRO A 305 -24.05 -7.51 -2.92
N GLU A 306 -25.02 -7.02 -3.68
CA GLU A 306 -26.45 -7.25 -3.39
C GLU A 306 -26.81 -8.73 -3.20
N ALA A 307 -26.14 -9.64 -3.91
CA ALA A 307 -26.40 -11.09 -3.86
C ALA A 307 -26.13 -11.73 -2.49
N VAL A 308 -25.24 -11.14 -1.67
CA VAL A 308 -24.89 -11.66 -0.34
C VAL A 308 -25.54 -10.87 0.80
N GLN A 309 -26.23 -9.76 0.49
CA GLN A 309 -26.89 -8.93 1.50
C GLN A 309 -28.08 -9.67 2.12
N GLY A 310 -27.92 -10.12 3.37
CA GLY A 310 -28.96 -10.76 4.18
C GLY A 310 -29.62 -9.77 5.15
N SER A 311 -30.00 -10.26 6.34
CA SER A 311 -30.63 -9.45 7.40
C SER A 311 -29.65 -8.56 8.18
N ASP A 312 -28.35 -8.83 8.08
CA ASP A 312 -27.30 -8.10 8.79
C ASP A 312 -26.89 -6.79 8.10
N SER A 313 -26.24 -5.91 8.87
CA SER A 313 -25.63 -4.69 8.33
C SER A 313 -24.46 -4.99 7.40
N LEU A 314 -24.19 -4.10 6.43
CA LEU A 314 -23.05 -4.28 5.50
C LEU A 314 -21.70 -4.48 6.22
N PRO A 315 -21.39 -3.75 7.32
CA PRO A 315 -20.20 -4.01 8.11
C PRO A 315 -20.14 -5.41 8.71
N THR A 316 -21.27 -5.93 9.18
CA THR A 316 -21.34 -7.28 9.74
C THR A 316 -21.13 -8.34 8.65
N ILE A 317 -21.69 -8.13 7.46
CA ILE A 317 -21.54 -9.05 6.32
C ILE A 317 -20.07 -9.17 5.90
N PHE A 318 -19.38 -8.06 5.59
CA PHE A 318 -17.98 -8.16 5.14
C PHE A 318 -17.05 -8.64 6.28
N ARG A 319 -17.31 -8.24 7.53
CA ARG A 319 -16.53 -8.73 8.69
C ARG A 319 -16.71 -10.24 8.88
N SER A 320 -17.91 -10.76 8.68
CA SER A 320 -18.19 -12.20 8.70
C SER A 320 -17.54 -12.93 7.53
N ALA A 321 -17.51 -12.35 6.33
CA ALA A 321 -16.75 -12.91 5.19
C ALA A 321 -15.25 -13.00 5.50
N ILE A 322 -14.65 -11.94 6.06
CA ILE A 322 -13.26 -11.97 6.56
C ILE A 322 -13.10 -13.09 7.58
N ALA A 323 -14.00 -13.22 8.56
CA ALA A 323 -13.93 -14.28 9.57
C ALA A 323 -14.03 -15.70 8.97
N TYR A 324 -14.89 -15.94 7.98
CA TYR A 324 -14.97 -17.23 7.27
C TYR A 324 -13.67 -17.57 6.54
N SER A 325 -12.97 -16.56 6.00
CA SER A 325 -11.71 -16.80 5.30
C SER A 325 -10.58 -17.33 6.19
N ALA A 326 -10.79 -17.45 7.50
CA ALA A 326 -9.90 -18.17 8.40
C ALA A 326 -9.83 -19.68 8.12
N ILE A 327 -10.85 -20.25 7.47
CA ILE A 327 -10.87 -21.66 7.07
C ILE A 327 -9.68 -21.93 6.13
N ASP A 328 -8.87 -22.94 6.47
CA ASP A 328 -7.66 -23.31 5.72
C ASP A 328 -7.75 -24.67 5.04
N GLU A 329 -8.90 -25.34 5.08
CA GLU A 329 -9.14 -26.66 4.51
C GLU A 329 -10.56 -26.80 3.95
N GLY A 330 -10.75 -27.67 2.95
CA GLY A 330 -12.09 -27.99 2.41
C GLY A 330 -12.79 -26.81 1.72
N GLU A 331 -14.14 -26.79 1.79
CA GLU A 331 -14.98 -25.78 1.13
C GLU A 331 -14.90 -24.42 1.84
N ARG A 332 -14.52 -23.35 1.15
CA ARG A 332 -14.37 -22.00 1.73
C ARG A 332 -15.34 -21.05 1.03
N PRO A 333 -16.46 -20.66 1.66
CA PRO A 333 -17.47 -19.83 0.98
C PRO A 333 -17.04 -18.38 0.72
N PHE A 334 -15.88 -17.97 1.25
CA PHE A 334 -15.33 -16.62 1.17
C PHE A 334 -13.80 -16.66 1.03
N GLY A 335 -13.30 -17.68 0.32
CA GLY A 335 -11.89 -17.91 0.06
C GLY A 335 -11.04 -18.12 1.31
N ASP A 336 -9.72 -18.03 1.14
CA ASP A 336 -8.76 -18.11 2.24
C ASP A 336 -7.85 -16.88 2.35
N ILE A 337 -8.06 -15.84 1.54
CA ILE A 337 -7.13 -14.70 1.51
C ILE A 337 -7.49 -13.60 2.52
N GLY A 338 -8.77 -13.23 2.67
CA GLY A 338 -9.17 -11.98 3.33
C GLY A 338 -8.55 -11.74 4.71
N ILE A 339 -8.66 -12.70 5.64
CA ILE A 339 -8.09 -12.57 6.99
C ILE A 339 -6.56 -12.61 7.01
N ARG A 340 -5.95 -13.33 6.07
CA ARG A 340 -4.47 -13.43 5.98
C ARG A 340 -3.90 -12.10 5.50
N ALA A 341 -4.48 -11.53 4.45
CA ALA A 341 -4.15 -10.20 3.95
C ALA A 341 -4.34 -9.14 5.04
N LEU A 342 -5.49 -9.15 5.74
CA LEU A 342 -5.77 -8.23 6.86
C LEU A 342 -4.63 -8.19 7.89
N PHE A 343 -4.18 -9.36 8.35
CA PHE A 343 -3.16 -9.44 9.39
C PHE A 343 -1.74 -9.20 8.88
N ASN A 344 -1.44 -9.54 7.62
CA ASN A 344 -0.15 -9.21 7.02
C ASN A 344 -0.01 -7.69 6.82
N ASP A 345 -1.02 -7.05 6.23
CA ASP A 345 -1.07 -5.59 6.09
C ASP A 345 -1.07 -4.87 7.45
N ALA A 346 -1.86 -5.35 8.42
CA ALA A 346 -1.85 -4.79 9.77
C ALA A 346 -0.49 -4.94 10.45
N ASN A 347 0.23 -6.03 10.18
CA ASN A 347 1.58 -6.25 10.70
C ASN A 347 2.58 -5.29 10.05
N ASP A 348 2.54 -5.10 8.73
CA ASP A 348 3.38 -4.11 8.05
C ASP A 348 3.06 -2.69 8.54
N PHE A 349 1.79 -2.32 8.63
CA PHE A 349 1.41 -1.03 9.18
C PHE A 349 1.91 -0.84 10.62
N GLY A 350 1.72 -1.86 11.47
CA GLY A 350 2.19 -1.86 12.85
C GLY A 350 3.72 -1.74 12.98
N LYS A 351 4.47 -2.35 12.06
CA LYS A 351 5.94 -2.26 11.99
C LYS A 351 6.41 -0.86 11.61
N PHE A 352 5.65 -0.16 10.77
CA PHE A 352 5.98 1.20 10.32
C PHE A 352 5.59 2.29 11.33
N LEU A 353 4.50 2.12 12.09
CA LEU A 353 3.98 3.10 13.03
C LEU A 353 5.03 3.76 13.96
N PRO A 354 6.01 3.04 14.55
CA PRO A 354 7.03 3.65 15.39
C PRO A 354 7.94 4.67 14.67
N ASN A 355 7.99 4.61 13.33
CA ASN A 355 8.78 5.51 12.50
C ASN A 355 7.97 6.74 12.04
N ILE A 356 6.68 6.80 12.38
CA ILE A 356 5.82 7.97 12.18
C ILE A 356 5.93 8.85 13.42
N GLY A 357 6.44 10.07 13.27
CA GLY A 357 6.42 11.05 14.36
C GLY A 357 4.97 11.41 14.71
N SER A 358 4.64 11.62 15.99
CA SER A 358 3.27 11.98 16.42
C SER A 358 2.74 13.31 15.85
N SER A 359 3.59 14.09 15.18
CA SER A 359 3.26 15.35 14.49
C SER A 359 3.35 15.24 12.97
N ASP A 360 3.60 14.04 12.44
CA ASP A 360 3.77 13.80 11.01
C ASP A 360 2.39 13.76 10.33
N LEU A 361 1.98 14.91 9.80
CA LEU A 361 0.66 15.10 9.20
C LEU A 361 0.47 14.33 7.87
N ARG A 362 1.56 13.75 7.34
CA ARG A 362 1.54 12.98 6.09
C ARG A 362 0.77 11.69 6.21
N PHE A 363 0.76 11.10 7.40
CA PHE A 363 0.10 9.82 7.63
C PHE A 363 -1.31 10.04 8.16
N LYS A 364 -2.28 9.52 7.42
CA LYS A 364 -3.68 9.39 7.87
C LYS A 364 -3.91 7.95 8.25
N GLU A 365 -3.66 7.60 9.50
CA GLU A 365 -3.73 6.21 9.96
C GLU A 365 -5.10 5.57 9.72
N ASP A 366 -6.17 6.36 9.82
CA ASP A 366 -7.53 5.92 9.51
C ASP A 366 -7.73 5.65 8.01
N ALA A 367 -7.07 6.39 7.12
CA ALA A 367 -7.14 6.16 5.67
C ALA A 367 -6.37 4.88 5.29
N ILE A 368 -5.18 4.68 5.88
CA ILE A 368 -4.41 3.44 5.71
C ILE A 368 -5.21 2.24 6.24
N ALA A 369 -5.76 2.34 7.45
CA ALA A 369 -6.56 1.27 8.05
C ALA A 369 -7.81 0.95 7.23
N ARG A 370 -8.48 1.97 6.67
CA ARG A 370 -9.63 1.80 5.78
C ARG A 370 -9.24 1.05 4.52
N TYR A 371 -8.11 1.39 3.91
CA TYR A 371 -7.59 0.74 2.72
C TYR A 371 -7.32 -0.75 2.95
N ILE A 372 -6.67 -1.08 4.07
CA ILE A 372 -6.37 -2.46 4.49
C ILE A 372 -7.66 -3.27 4.68
N VAL A 373 -8.62 -2.74 5.44
CA VAL A 373 -9.86 -3.47 5.74
C VAL A 373 -10.72 -3.63 4.49
N GLN A 374 -10.77 -2.62 3.62
CA GLN A 374 -11.47 -2.71 2.34
C GLN A 374 -10.87 -3.81 1.47
N PHE A 375 -9.54 -3.88 1.33
CA PHE A 375 -8.87 -4.92 0.55
C PHE A 375 -9.17 -6.32 1.11
N ALA A 376 -9.00 -6.52 2.42
CA ALA A 376 -9.29 -7.79 3.08
C ALA A 376 -10.74 -8.24 2.89
N GLY A 377 -11.70 -7.32 3.03
CA GLY A 377 -13.12 -7.57 2.79
C GLY A 377 -13.39 -7.94 1.33
N LYS A 378 -12.76 -7.25 0.38
CA LYS A 378 -12.88 -7.55 -1.05
C LYS A 378 -12.36 -8.94 -1.39
N MET A 379 -11.18 -9.30 -0.90
CA MET A 379 -10.59 -10.63 -1.12
C MET A 379 -11.46 -11.76 -0.54
N ALA A 380 -12.09 -11.52 0.62
CA ALA A 380 -13.02 -12.49 1.20
C ALA A 380 -14.32 -12.61 0.38
N LEU A 381 -14.95 -11.49 0.05
CA LEU A 381 -16.23 -11.46 -0.68
C LEU A 381 -16.08 -11.91 -2.15
N GLY A 382 -14.90 -11.75 -2.73
CA GLY A 382 -14.54 -12.25 -4.05
C GLY A 382 -14.16 -13.74 -4.08
N ASP A 383 -14.21 -14.44 -2.95
CA ASP A 383 -13.88 -15.87 -2.85
C ASP A 383 -12.45 -16.19 -3.37
N VAL A 384 -11.48 -15.35 -3.00
CA VAL A 384 -10.10 -15.49 -3.49
C VAL A 384 -9.37 -16.57 -2.69
N GLU A 385 -8.75 -17.52 -3.40
CA GLU A 385 -7.99 -18.63 -2.81
C GLU A 385 -6.59 -18.79 -3.39
N GLY A 386 -5.64 -19.20 -2.53
CA GLY A 386 -4.34 -19.74 -2.97
C GLY A 386 -3.42 -18.76 -3.72
N ASN A 387 -3.68 -17.45 -3.64
CA ASN A 387 -2.86 -16.41 -4.26
C ASN A 387 -1.86 -15.84 -3.24
N ASP A 388 -0.56 -16.12 -3.45
CA ASP A 388 0.49 -15.70 -2.50
C ASP A 388 0.67 -14.18 -2.43
N GLN A 389 0.51 -13.45 -3.53
CA GLN A 389 0.64 -11.98 -3.54
C GLN A 389 -0.54 -11.32 -2.83
N ALA A 390 -1.77 -11.75 -3.11
CA ALA A 390 -2.95 -11.24 -2.43
C ALA A 390 -2.93 -11.58 -0.92
N LYS A 391 -2.33 -12.73 -0.57
CA LYS A 391 -2.09 -13.12 0.83
C LYS A 391 -1.13 -12.17 1.53
N GLU A 392 -0.06 -11.71 0.85
CA GLU A 392 0.87 -10.71 1.42
C GLU A 392 0.15 -9.40 1.73
N GLY A 393 -0.85 -9.02 0.92
CA GLY A 393 -1.68 -7.85 1.14
C GLY A 393 -1.35 -6.71 0.18
N VAL A 394 -1.77 -5.50 0.52
CA VAL A 394 -1.53 -4.27 -0.26
C VAL A 394 -0.55 -3.32 0.40
N LEU A 395 -0.11 -3.58 1.62
CA LEU A 395 0.93 -2.84 2.31
C LEU A 395 2.20 -3.67 2.40
N ALA A 396 3.34 -3.00 2.27
CA ALA A 396 4.64 -3.61 2.52
C ALA A 396 5.55 -2.60 3.20
N VAL A 397 6.34 -3.07 4.17
CA VAL A 397 7.42 -2.28 4.76
C VAL A 397 8.75 -2.89 4.40
N ASN A 398 9.67 -2.06 3.93
CA ASN A 398 11.01 -2.54 3.57
C ASN A 398 11.76 -3.17 4.75
N SER A 399 12.86 -3.84 4.46
CA SER A 399 13.65 -4.56 5.48
C SER A 399 14.14 -3.65 6.61
N ALA A 400 14.47 -2.39 6.30
CA ALA A 400 14.92 -1.37 7.24
C ALA A 400 13.79 -0.77 8.10
N GLY A 401 12.52 -0.96 7.72
CA GLY A 401 11.37 -0.41 8.46
C GLY A 401 11.03 1.05 8.11
N ASN A 402 11.78 1.69 7.21
CA ASN A 402 11.77 3.14 7.01
C ASN A 402 11.06 3.58 5.72
N VAL A 403 10.55 2.65 4.91
CA VAL A 403 9.67 2.91 3.77
C VAL A 403 8.41 2.08 3.89
N LEU A 404 7.26 2.74 3.79
CA LEU A 404 5.94 2.10 3.64
C LEU A 404 5.52 2.19 2.18
N SER A 405 5.29 1.04 1.56
CA SER A 405 4.75 0.92 0.21
C SER A 405 3.30 0.46 0.25
N ILE A 406 2.44 1.10 -0.53
CA ILE A 406 1.02 0.76 -0.70
C ILE A 406 0.79 0.42 -2.17
N ASN A 407 0.32 -0.80 -2.46
CA ASN A 407 -0.05 -1.25 -3.79
C ASN A 407 -1.45 -0.74 -4.12
N ALA A 408 -1.51 0.13 -5.13
CA ALA A 408 -2.74 0.70 -5.68
C ALA A 408 -3.00 0.24 -7.11
N GLY A 409 -2.26 -0.73 -7.63
CA GLY A 409 -2.48 -1.29 -8.95
C GLY A 409 -3.73 -2.16 -9.03
N ASP A 410 -4.35 -2.22 -10.19
CA ASP A 410 -5.61 -2.95 -10.42
C ASP A 410 -5.50 -4.46 -10.24
N ASN A 411 -4.32 -5.03 -10.50
CA ASN A 411 -4.10 -6.49 -10.58
C ASN A 411 -4.54 -7.24 -9.32
N LEU A 412 -4.22 -6.74 -8.12
CA LEU A 412 -4.64 -7.38 -6.86
C LEU A 412 -6.10 -7.06 -6.52
N TRP A 413 -6.55 -5.86 -6.86
CA TRP A 413 -7.91 -5.42 -6.56
C TRP A 413 -8.96 -6.09 -7.43
N GLN A 414 -8.62 -6.59 -8.62
CA GLN A 414 -9.53 -7.27 -9.54
C GLN A 414 -9.58 -8.79 -9.36
N LEU A 415 -8.98 -9.34 -8.30
CA LEU A 415 -9.03 -10.77 -8.01
C LEU A 415 -10.40 -11.19 -7.45
N GLY A 416 -10.85 -12.38 -7.84
CA GLY A 416 -12.09 -13.01 -7.34
C GLY A 416 -13.28 -12.91 -8.30
N SER A 417 -14.43 -13.40 -7.86
CA SER A 417 -15.69 -13.18 -8.59
C SER A 417 -16.14 -11.73 -8.41
N GLU A 418 -16.42 -11.03 -9.51
CA GLU A 418 -16.88 -9.62 -9.58
C GLU A 418 -17.88 -9.31 -8.44
N PRO A 419 -17.45 -8.62 -7.37
CA PRO A 419 -18.38 -8.04 -6.43
C PRO A 419 -19.18 -6.99 -7.21
N ASN A 420 -20.50 -6.89 -7.04
CA ASN A 420 -21.32 -5.86 -7.71
C ASN A 420 -20.97 -4.39 -7.32
N GLY A 421 -19.79 -4.15 -6.75
CA GLY A 421 -19.23 -2.83 -6.46
C GLY A 421 -18.45 -2.28 -7.66
N ASP A 422 -18.43 -0.97 -7.77
CA ASP A 422 -17.56 -0.29 -8.74
C ASP A 422 -16.10 -0.54 -8.34
N ASP A 423 -15.40 -1.39 -9.10
CA ASP A 423 -14.00 -1.77 -8.87
C ASP A 423 -13.03 -0.58 -8.89
N SER A 424 -13.49 0.59 -9.33
CA SER A 424 -12.75 1.85 -9.26
C SER A 424 -12.73 2.50 -7.87
N ILE A 425 -13.61 2.11 -6.93
CA ILE A 425 -13.74 2.80 -5.63
C ILE A 425 -12.76 2.22 -4.60
N ARG A 426 -11.59 2.85 -4.52
CA ARG A 426 -10.60 2.65 -3.46
C ARG A 426 -10.74 3.72 -2.38
N LEU A 427 -11.35 3.37 -1.25
CA LEU A 427 -11.63 4.33 -0.19
C LEU A 427 -10.36 4.76 0.53
N GLY A 428 -10.24 6.07 0.78
CA GLY A 428 -9.06 6.65 1.42
C GLY A 428 -7.87 6.88 0.49
N LEU A 429 -7.90 6.39 -0.76
CA LEU A 429 -6.80 6.53 -1.71
C LEU A 429 -6.44 8.00 -1.97
N THR A 430 -7.45 8.86 -2.16
CA THR A 430 -7.25 10.30 -2.32
C THR A 430 -6.60 10.93 -1.08
N ASP A 431 -7.01 10.52 0.12
CA ASP A 431 -6.46 11.04 1.37
C ASP A 431 -5.01 10.55 1.61
N LEU A 432 -4.67 9.36 1.12
CA LEU A 432 -3.31 8.82 1.12
C LEU A 432 -2.34 9.61 0.22
N VAL A 433 -2.84 10.42 -0.71
CA VAL A 433 -1.99 11.22 -1.60
C VAL A 433 -2.01 12.68 -1.20
N ARG A 434 -3.21 13.26 -1.09
CA ARG A 434 -3.39 14.69 -0.86
C ARG A 434 -2.77 15.16 0.45
N ALA A 435 -3.08 14.48 1.56
CA ALA A 435 -2.60 14.91 2.87
C ALA A 435 -1.06 14.88 3.01
N PRO A 436 -0.35 13.84 2.55
CA PRO A 436 1.11 13.83 2.54
C PRO A 436 1.74 14.96 1.75
N LEU A 437 1.23 15.23 0.54
CA LEU A 437 1.72 16.32 -0.29
C LEU A 437 1.51 17.68 0.42
N GLU A 438 0.30 17.96 0.92
CA GLU A 438 0.03 19.17 1.69
C GLU A 438 0.97 19.31 2.90
N ALA A 439 1.26 18.20 3.58
CA ALA A 439 2.06 18.18 4.80
C ALA A 439 3.56 18.47 4.57
N ILE A 440 4.15 18.06 3.45
CA ILE A 440 5.54 18.40 3.09
C ILE A 440 5.67 19.80 2.52
N GLY A 441 4.61 20.61 2.57
CA GLY A 441 4.64 21.94 2.03
C GLY A 441 4.62 21.93 0.50
N PHE A 442 4.12 20.85 -0.12
CA PHE A 442 3.69 20.85 -1.52
C PHE A 442 2.45 21.75 -1.62
N VAL A 443 2.67 23.05 -1.44
CA VAL A 443 1.69 24.11 -1.35
C VAL A 443 1.74 24.88 -2.65
N ASP A 444 0.66 24.71 -3.39
CA ASP A 444 0.14 25.62 -4.40
C ASP A 444 1.21 26.32 -5.22
N VAL A 445 1.63 25.68 -6.32
CA VAL A 445 2.36 26.38 -7.36
C VAL A 445 1.61 27.65 -7.79
N LYS A 446 0.28 27.78 -7.53
CA LYS A 446 -0.49 29.02 -7.71
C LYS A 446 -0.04 30.23 -6.88
N GLN A 447 0.61 30.06 -5.72
CA GLN A 447 1.12 31.21 -4.96
C GLN A 447 2.46 31.71 -5.48
N ARG A 448 3.27 30.83 -6.10
CA ARG A 448 4.62 31.18 -6.59
C ARG A 448 4.62 31.45 -8.09
N ALA A 449 3.92 30.63 -8.85
CA ALA A 449 3.63 30.86 -10.24
C ALA A 449 2.19 31.37 -10.36
N GLY A 450 1.98 32.56 -10.92
CA GLY A 450 0.63 33.10 -11.10
C GLY A 450 -0.30 32.14 -11.87
N GLU A 451 -1.56 32.54 -12.07
CA GLU A 451 -2.64 31.78 -12.75
C GLU A 451 -2.25 31.08 -14.09
N GLY A 452 -1.08 31.37 -14.66
CA GLY A 452 -0.52 30.71 -15.84
C GLY A 452 0.14 29.34 -15.65
N PHE A 453 0.65 28.94 -14.47
CA PHE A 453 1.41 27.68 -14.35
C PHE A 453 0.53 26.42 -14.36
N ALA A 454 -0.49 26.37 -13.48
CA ALA A 454 -1.41 25.23 -13.43
C ALA A 454 -2.24 25.10 -14.72
N THR A 455 -2.61 26.24 -15.33
CA THR A 455 -3.32 26.27 -16.60
C THR A 455 -2.43 25.80 -17.76
N LYS A 456 -1.13 26.13 -17.77
CA LYS A 456 -0.19 25.70 -18.82
C LYS A 456 0.34 24.28 -18.63
N LEU A 457 0.56 23.75 -17.42
CA LEU A 457 1.06 22.37 -17.28
C LEU A 457 0.07 21.36 -17.92
N SER A 458 -1.24 21.56 -17.72
CA SER A 458 -2.30 20.72 -18.29
C SER A 458 -2.49 20.83 -19.81
N GLU A 459 -2.03 21.93 -20.43
CA GLU A 459 -2.09 22.14 -21.88
C GLU A 459 -0.81 21.67 -22.60
N PHE A 460 0.27 21.39 -21.86
CA PHE A 460 1.63 21.25 -22.39
C PHE A 460 2.40 20.03 -21.88
N VAL A 461 1.74 19.00 -21.31
CA VAL A 461 2.33 17.66 -21.18
C VAL A 461 2.92 17.31 -22.55
N PRO A 462 4.26 17.18 -22.67
CA PRO A 462 4.89 16.90 -23.95
C PRO A 462 4.29 15.64 -24.56
N SER A 463 4.08 15.62 -25.88
CA SER A 463 3.46 14.47 -26.55
C SER A 463 4.27 13.17 -26.42
N ASP A 464 5.53 13.29 -26.00
CA ASP A 464 6.48 12.21 -25.75
C ASP A 464 6.60 11.80 -24.27
N VAL A 465 5.90 12.46 -23.34
CA VAL A 465 5.74 11.99 -21.96
C VAL A 465 4.69 10.87 -21.93
N ASP A 466 4.97 9.80 -21.18
CA ASP A 466 4.00 8.73 -20.92
C ASP A 466 2.67 9.34 -20.46
N TYR A 467 1.57 8.97 -21.13
CA TYR A 467 0.24 9.47 -20.83
C TYR A 467 -0.13 9.35 -19.34
N ARG A 468 0.28 8.25 -18.67
CA ARG A 468 0.03 8.08 -17.23
C ARG A 468 0.84 9.07 -16.39
N LEU A 469 2.12 9.26 -16.72
CA LEU A 469 2.97 10.25 -16.04
C LEU A 469 2.43 11.66 -16.27
N GLY A 470 2.04 11.99 -17.50
CA GLY A 470 1.44 13.28 -17.85
C GLY A 470 0.17 13.60 -17.05
N ASP A 471 -0.75 12.64 -16.96
CA ASP A 471 -1.97 12.77 -16.16
C ASP A 471 -1.66 12.90 -14.66
N ALA A 472 -0.63 12.22 -14.15
CA ALA A 472 -0.18 12.34 -12.77
C ALA A 472 0.42 13.73 -12.48
N LEU A 473 1.22 14.28 -13.39
CA LEU A 473 1.78 15.64 -13.29
C LEU A 473 0.66 16.69 -13.29
N ASN A 474 -0.30 16.54 -14.20
CA ASN A 474 -1.50 17.36 -14.24
C ASN A 474 -2.24 17.31 -12.91
N LEU A 475 -2.34 16.12 -12.33
CA LEU A 475 -3.05 15.97 -11.08
C LEU A 475 -2.36 16.66 -9.92
N LEU A 476 -1.06 16.42 -9.80
CA LEU A 476 -0.23 16.96 -8.75
C LEU A 476 -0.26 18.51 -8.75
N THR A 477 -0.48 19.15 -9.90
CA THR A 477 -0.44 20.62 -10.05
C THR A 477 -1.79 21.34 -10.15
N VAL A 478 -2.92 20.66 -10.37
CA VAL A 478 -4.22 21.31 -10.67
C VAL A 478 -5.14 21.51 -9.45
N ASP A 479 -4.96 20.77 -8.35
CA ASP A 479 -5.98 20.70 -7.29
C ASP A 479 -5.90 21.76 -6.19
N LEU A 480 -5.78 23.06 -6.55
CA LEU A 480 -5.80 24.14 -5.54
C LEU A 480 -6.50 25.43 -6.01
N THR A 481 -7.31 25.40 -7.08
CA THR A 481 -8.26 26.50 -7.38
C THR A 481 -9.52 26.39 -6.52
N SER A 482 -9.87 27.51 -5.88
CA SER A 482 -10.79 27.63 -4.73
C SER A 482 -12.29 27.41 -5.03
N ASP A 483 -12.64 26.48 -5.92
CA ASP A 483 -14.03 26.09 -6.17
C ASP A 483 -14.16 24.58 -6.40
N ILE A 484 -13.87 23.83 -5.33
CA ILE A 484 -13.78 22.36 -5.23
C ILE A 484 -15.16 21.68 -5.16
N SER A 485 -16.21 22.28 -5.75
CA SER A 485 -17.54 21.64 -5.77
C SER A 485 -17.75 20.70 -6.96
N ASN A 486 -16.83 20.65 -7.94
CA ASN A 486 -17.00 19.87 -9.19
C ASN A 486 -15.70 19.31 -9.83
N ILE A 487 -14.54 19.25 -9.16
CA ILE A 487 -13.35 18.63 -9.78
C ILE A 487 -13.38 17.12 -9.58
N SER A 488 -13.86 16.43 -10.62
CA SER A 488 -13.88 14.97 -10.77
C SER A 488 -12.55 14.39 -11.30
N ARG A 489 -11.40 15.00 -10.97
CA ARG A 489 -10.10 14.73 -11.63
C ARG A 489 -8.96 14.27 -10.73
N PHE A 490 -9.10 14.25 -9.40
CA PHE A 490 -8.11 13.60 -8.52
C PHE A 490 -8.25 12.10 -8.52
N ASP A 491 -7.79 11.51 -9.63
CA ASP A 491 -7.77 10.08 -9.82
C ASP A 491 -6.42 9.50 -9.38
N ALA A 492 -6.31 9.24 -8.08
CA ALA A 492 -5.16 8.57 -7.50
C ALA A 492 -4.97 7.14 -8.02
N SER A 493 -5.95 6.56 -8.74
CA SER A 493 -5.80 5.23 -9.36
C SER A 493 -4.76 5.20 -10.48
N ILE A 494 -4.31 6.37 -10.94
CA ILE A 494 -3.24 6.45 -11.93
C ILE A 494 -1.90 5.92 -11.43
N PHE A 495 -1.68 5.98 -10.12
CA PHE A 495 -0.51 5.41 -9.49
C PHE A 495 -0.80 3.97 -9.08
N ASP A 496 0.10 3.07 -9.47
CA ASP A 496 0.02 1.66 -9.08
C ASP A 496 0.69 1.42 -7.72
N ARG A 497 1.48 2.39 -7.23
CA ARG A 497 2.19 2.29 -5.96
C ARG A 497 2.40 3.66 -5.31
N PHE A 498 2.24 3.70 -4.00
CA PHE A 498 2.61 4.86 -3.16
C PHE A 498 3.70 4.46 -2.18
N ASN A 499 4.77 5.22 -2.11
CA ASN A 499 5.85 5.04 -1.15
C ASN A 499 5.94 6.24 -0.21
N PHE A 500 6.02 5.96 1.09
CA PHE A 500 6.23 6.99 2.11
C PHE A 500 7.53 6.74 2.83
N VAL A 501 8.41 7.74 2.81
CA VAL A 501 9.69 7.70 3.50
C VAL A 501 9.52 8.21 4.92
N SER A 502 9.97 7.43 5.91
CA SER A 502 9.95 7.84 7.31
C SER A 502 10.98 8.94 7.59
N SER A 503 10.73 9.80 8.56
CA SER A 503 11.60 10.94 8.91
C SER A 503 13.00 10.58 9.44
N ASN A 504 13.26 9.30 9.72
CA ASN A 504 14.58 8.79 10.13
C ASN A 504 15.20 7.87 9.08
N ALA A 505 14.64 7.86 7.87
CA ALA A 505 15.26 7.14 6.77
C ALA A 505 16.56 7.86 6.41
N GLY A 506 17.69 7.15 6.46
CA GLY A 506 18.93 7.67 5.87
C GLY A 506 18.82 7.64 4.35
N SER A 507 19.75 6.97 3.69
CA SER A 507 19.60 6.65 2.26
C SER A 507 18.52 5.60 2.05
N VAL A 508 17.62 5.88 1.11
CA VAL A 508 16.54 5.01 0.66
C VAL A 508 16.73 4.71 -0.83
N THR A 509 16.75 3.43 -1.16
CA THR A 509 16.57 2.94 -2.52
C THR A 509 15.26 2.16 -2.56
N LEU A 510 14.41 2.51 -3.52
CA LEU A 510 13.13 1.83 -3.70
C LEU A 510 13.32 0.51 -4.44
N ASP A 511 12.64 -0.53 -3.98
CA ASP A 511 12.67 -1.84 -4.64
C ASP A 511 11.74 -1.86 -5.86
N ASP A 512 12.13 -2.62 -6.88
CA ASP A 512 11.28 -2.93 -8.02
C ASP A 512 10.03 -3.71 -7.60
N ARG A 513 8.98 -3.62 -8.42
CA ARG A 513 7.72 -4.29 -8.12
C ARG A 513 7.86 -5.81 -8.13
N LYS A 514 7.43 -6.46 -7.05
CA LYS A 514 7.33 -7.93 -6.98
C LYS A 514 6.18 -8.51 -7.81
N ASP A 515 5.21 -7.68 -8.19
CA ASP A 515 4.09 -8.09 -9.05
C ASP A 515 4.41 -8.03 -10.55
N GLY A 516 5.61 -7.55 -10.91
CA GLY A 516 6.09 -7.47 -12.28
C GLY A 516 5.39 -6.42 -13.16
N GLY A 517 4.67 -5.46 -12.55
CA GLY A 517 4.05 -4.36 -13.28
C GLY A 517 5.04 -3.25 -13.68
N THR A 518 4.82 -2.59 -14.81
CA THR A 518 5.57 -1.41 -15.30
C THR A 518 4.88 -0.10 -14.90
N GLY A 519 4.25 -0.09 -13.73
CA GLY A 519 3.33 0.95 -13.31
C GLY A 519 3.98 2.29 -12.94
N LEU A 520 3.17 3.34 -12.79
CA LEU A 520 3.64 4.60 -12.22
C LEU A 520 3.65 4.52 -10.69
N ALA A 521 4.74 4.92 -10.02
CA ALA A 521 4.76 5.04 -8.55
C ALA A 521 4.92 6.49 -8.10
N LEU A 522 4.28 6.85 -6.98
CA LEU A 522 4.50 8.11 -6.29
C LEU A 522 5.28 7.86 -5.00
N THR A 523 6.41 8.53 -4.85
CA THR A 523 7.24 8.49 -3.66
C THR A 523 7.25 9.84 -2.98
N ILE A 524 6.92 9.84 -1.69
CA ILE A 524 6.81 11.05 -0.87
C ILE A 524 7.86 10.99 0.23
N GLY A 525 8.83 11.90 0.14
CA GLY A 525 9.82 12.22 1.16
C GLY A 525 9.20 12.98 2.33
N THR A 526 10.05 13.61 3.12
CA THR A 526 9.73 14.19 4.43
C THR A 526 9.75 15.73 4.37
N GLY A 527 10.01 16.39 5.50
CA GLY A 527 10.28 17.83 5.52
C GLY A 527 11.68 18.14 6.02
N GLY A 528 12.56 17.13 6.05
CA GLY A 528 13.98 17.25 6.35
C GLY A 528 14.82 16.68 5.20
N SER A 529 16.14 16.69 5.34
CA SER A 529 17.05 16.19 4.29
C SER A 529 16.86 14.69 4.03
N ASP A 530 16.33 14.37 2.87
CA ASP A 530 16.09 13.01 2.38
C ASP A 530 17.15 12.59 1.35
N GLN A 531 17.40 11.28 1.26
CA GLN A 531 18.21 10.69 0.20
C GLN A 531 17.41 9.56 -0.44
N ILE A 532 16.84 9.80 -1.63
CA ILE A 532 15.89 8.89 -2.28
C ILE A 532 16.37 8.56 -3.69
N SER A 533 16.54 7.26 -3.94
CA SER A 533 16.71 6.69 -5.27
C SER A 533 15.45 5.94 -5.67
N GLY A 534 14.92 6.27 -6.86
CA GLY A 534 13.82 5.57 -7.52
C GLY A 534 14.15 4.13 -7.88
N ALA A 535 13.13 3.43 -8.36
CA ALA A 535 13.19 2.06 -8.87
C ALA A 535 13.55 2.06 -10.37
N THR A 536 13.42 0.93 -11.06
CA THR A 536 13.66 0.90 -12.52
C THR A 536 12.47 1.36 -13.37
N ASP A 537 11.28 1.47 -12.77
CA ASP A 537 10.03 1.88 -13.41
C ASP A 537 9.85 3.41 -13.37
N ASN A 538 8.85 3.94 -14.08
CA ASN A 538 8.51 5.35 -14.03
C ASN A 538 8.07 5.77 -12.61
N ASP A 539 8.76 6.76 -12.05
CA ASP A 539 8.53 7.27 -10.70
C ASP A 539 8.20 8.77 -10.69
N VAL A 540 7.33 9.18 -9.77
CA VAL A 540 7.14 10.57 -9.34
C VAL A 540 7.71 10.66 -7.94
N ILE A 541 8.80 11.41 -7.74
CA ILE A 541 9.48 11.56 -6.46
C ILE A 541 9.35 13.00 -5.98
N VAL A 542 8.82 13.19 -4.77
CA VAL A 542 8.56 14.49 -4.15
C VAL A 542 9.19 14.50 -2.76
N THR A 543 10.29 15.21 -2.53
CA THR A 543 11.03 15.15 -1.25
C THR A 543 10.59 16.16 -0.20
N GLY A 544 10.11 17.35 -0.60
CA GLY A 544 9.51 18.30 0.33
C GLY A 544 10.43 19.47 0.65
N ALA A 545 10.70 19.73 1.93
CA ALA A 545 11.69 20.72 2.33
C ALA A 545 12.92 20.00 2.89
N GLY A 546 14.11 20.58 2.78
CA GLY A 546 15.32 19.86 3.14
C GLY A 546 16.48 20.24 2.24
N ASN A 547 17.59 19.55 2.41
CA ASN A 547 18.63 19.52 1.39
C ASN A 547 18.68 18.07 0.95
N ASP A 548 17.98 17.78 -0.14
CA ASP A 548 17.65 16.43 -0.54
C ASP A 548 18.62 15.93 -1.61
N ILE A 549 18.82 14.62 -1.67
CA ILE A 549 19.57 13.96 -2.73
C ILE A 549 18.62 12.99 -3.44
N LEU A 550 18.44 13.19 -4.73
CA LEU A 550 17.48 12.50 -5.57
C LEU A 550 18.19 11.74 -6.69
N ALA A 551 17.75 10.52 -6.96
CA ALA A 551 18.08 9.82 -8.20
C ALA A 551 16.79 9.19 -8.75
N GLY A 552 16.49 9.39 -10.04
CA GLY A 552 15.27 8.85 -10.66
C GLY A 552 15.28 7.33 -10.78
N GLY A 553 16.47 6.72 -10.90
CA GLY A 553 16.59 5.31 -11.20
C GLY A 553 16.44 5.05 -12.70
N GLY A 554 15.75 3.97 -13.07
CA GLY A 554 15.43 3.67 -14.47
C GLY A 554 14.18 4.40 -14.94
N GLY A 555 13.73 4.14 -16.18
CA GLY A 555 12.45 4.64 -16.67
C GLY A 555 12.39 6.16 -16.89
N VAL A 556 11.16 6.67 -17.03
CA VAL A 556 10.85 8.09 -17.19
C VAL A 556 10.31 8.65 -15.89
N ASN A 557 11.05 9.56 -15.25
CA ASN A 557 10.76 10.01 -13.90
C ASN A 557 10.44 11.51 -13.82
N PHE A 558 9.73 11.89 -12.77
CA PHE A 558 9.57 13.27 -12.34
C PHE A 558 10.14 13.45 -10.95
N LEU A 559 11.07 14.38 -10.80
CA LEU A 559 11.81 14.64 -9.56
C LEU A 559 11.52 16.06 -9.09
N TYR A 560 11.01 16.19 -7.86
CA TYR A 560 10.74 17.46 -7.21
C TYR A 560 11.51 17.54 -5.88
N GLY A 561 12.55 18.39 -5.85
CA GLY A 561 13.37 18.64 -4.66
C GLY A 561 12.61 19.45 -3.62
N GLY A 562 12.07 20.58 -4.06
CA GLY A 562 11.20 21.43 -3.26
C GLY A 562 11.98 22.53 -2.53
N GLY A 563 11.82 22.61 -1.22
CA GLY A 563 12.35 23.71 -0.43
C GLY A 563 13.72 23.43 0.16
N GLY A 564 14.79 23.94 -0.45
CA GLY A 564 16.09 24.09 0.22
C GLY A 564 17.25 24.09 -0.77
N THR A 565 18.19 23.15 -0.64
CA THR A 565 19.27 23.00 -1.63
C THR A 565 19.41 21.54 -2.00
N ASP A 566 18.77 21.21 -3.10
CA ASP A 566 18.50 19.84 -3.51
C ASP A 566 19.44 19.43 -4.65
N THR A 567 19.83 18.16 -4.66
CA THR A 567 20.81 17.60 -5.59
C THR A 567 20.23 16.42 -6.32
N VAL A 568 20.23 16.44 -7.65
CA VAL A 568 19.97 15.25 -8.45
C VAL A 568 21.31 14.59 -8.79
N ASP A 569 21.48 13.34 -8.37
CA ASP A 569 22.77 12.64 -8.38
C ASP A 569 22.75 11.40 -9.27
N TYR A 570 23.41 11.50 -10.43
CA TYR A 570 23.61 10.42 -11.40
C TYR A 570 24.96 9.72 -11.26
N SER A 571 25.79 10.08 -10.27
CA SER A 571 27.17 9.54 -10.14
C SER A 571 27.23 8.03 -9.93
N ALA A 572 26.17 7.43 -9.41
CA ALA A 572 26.05 5.99 -9.23
C ALA A 572 25.50 5.25 -10.46
N GLN A 573 25.06 5.96 -11.51
CA GLN A 573 24.49 5.36 -12.71
C GLN A 573 25.59 4.73 -13.57
N MET A 574 25.39 3.45 -13.92
CA MET A 574 26.39 2.65 -14.66
C MET A 574 26.03 2.38 -16.11
N ASP A 575 24.90 2.92 -16.59
CA ASP A 575 24.32 2.54 -17.88
C ASP A 575 24.84 3.36 -19.07
N GLY A 576 25.67 4.39 -18.82
CA GLY A 576 26.27 5.26 -19.85
C GLY A 576 26.05 6.75 -19.58
N ARG A 577 26.38 7.57 -20.58
CA ARG A 577 26.28 9.04 -20.50
C ARG A 577 24.85 9.55 -20.32
N ILE A 578 24.73 10.72 -19.69
CA ILE A 578 23.51 11.53 -19.68
C ILE A 578 23.63 12.75 -20.60
N SER A 579 22.47 13.27 -21.02
CA SER A 579 22.34 14.52 -21.75
C SER A 579 21.42 15.46 -20.98
N ILE A 580 22.00 16.52 -20.42
CA ILE A 580 21.28 17.56 -19.69
C ILE A 580 20.84 18.63 -20.69
N ASN A 581 19.54 18.74 -20.93
CA ASN A 581 19.01 19.71 -21.87
C ASN A 581 18.46 20.93 -21.12
N LEU A 582 19.13 22.07 -21.30
CA LEU A 582 18.76 23.36 -20.71
C LEU A 582 17.95 24.24 -21.67
N ASP A 583 17.53 23.69 -22.81
CA ASP A 583 16.69 24.40 -23.75
C ASP A 583 15.31 24.56 -23.12
N GLY A 584 15.09 25.72 -22.49
CA GLY A 584 13.88 26.10 -21.76
C GLY A 584 12.62 26.20 -22.63
N ALA A 585 12.33 25.21 -23.47
CA ALA A 585 11.20 25.18 -24.37
C ALA A 585 9.90 24.69 -23.70
N PHE A 586 9.94 24.26 -22.44
CA PHE A 586 8.76 23.65 -21.82
C PHE A 586 8.24 24.46 -20.63
N PHE A 587 9.10 24.87 -19.68
CA PHE A 587 8.77 25.83 -18.60
C PHE A 587 10.06 26.53 -18.12
N ASP A 588 9.92 27.74 -17.55
CA ASP A 588 11.02 28.54 -16.99
C ASP A 588 11.78 27.83 -15.82
N GLU A 589 11.34 26.64 -15.36
CA GLU A 589 11.85 25.97 -14.15
C GLU A 589 12.01 24.44 -14.26
N LEU A 590 11.60 23.79 -15.37
CA LEU A 590 11.68 22.33 -15.55
C LEU A 590 12.89 21.93 -16.40
N LEU A 591 13.76 21.09 -15.86
CA LEU A 591 14.94 20.57 -16.56
C LEU A 591 14.71 19.14 -17.07
N ARG A 592 15.27 18.81 -18.24
CA ARG A 592 15.26 17.44 -18.80
C ARG A 592 16.66 16.83 -18.77
N VAL A 593 16.76 15.60 -18.30
CA VAL A 593 17.98 14.78 -18.37
C VAL A 593 17.65 13.48 -19.09
N ASP A 594 18.26 13.25 -20.25
CA ASP A 594 18.10 12.02 -21.03
C ASP A 594 19.26 11.06 -20.74
N GLY A 595 18.96 9.80 -20.44
CA GLY A 595 19.95 8.75 -20.24
C GLY A 595 20.11 7.80 -21.44
N PRO A 596 20.93 6.75 -21.31
CA PRO A 596 21.40 5.93 -22.42
C PRO A 596 20.43 4.83 -22.90
N THR A 597 19.41 4.48 -22.11
CA THR A 597 18.45 3.39 -22.40
C THR A 597 16.99 3.85 -22.36
N ASP A 598 16.68 4.95 -23.06
CA ASP A 598 15.38 5.62 -23.05
C ASP A 598 14.91 6.09 -21.65
N SER A 599 15.81 6.07 -20.66
CA SER A 599 15.56 6.68 -19.35
C SER A 599 15.56 8.19 -19.47
N ARG A 600 14.67 8.86 -18.75
CA ARG A 600 14.56 10.31 -18.82
C ARG A 600 13.98 10.88 -17.54
N ASP A 601 14.62 11.90 -17.02
CA ASP A 601 14.13 12.59 -15.83
C ASP A 601 13.69 14.01 -16.16
N TYR A 602 12.55 14.39 -15.59
CA TYR A 602 12.03 15.75 -15.56
C TYR A 602 12.20 16.30 -14.14
N ILE A 603 13.04 17.31 -13.98
CA ILE A 603 13.50 17.81 -12.67
C ILE A 603 12.93 19.21 -12.42
N LEU A 604 12.35 19.41 -11.25
CA LEU A 604 11.82 20.68 -10.78
C LEU A 604 12.35 21.00 -9.37
N GLU A 605 12.64 22.27 -9.12
CA GLU A 605 13.14 22.77 -7.81
C GLU A 605 14.31 21.94 -7.28
N ALA A 606 15.37 21.79 -8.09
CA ALA A 606 16.65 21.26 -7.66
C ALA A 606 17.78 22.20 -8.12
N GLU A 607 18.68 22.55 -7.21
CA GLU A 607 19.74 23.53 -7.44
C GLU A 607 21.02 22.88 -7.97
N ARG A 608 21.21 21.58 -7.78
CA ARG A 608 22.48 20.89 -8.09
C ARG A 608 22.25 19.63 -8.88
N ILE A 609 23.15 19.36 -9.81
CA ILE A 609 23.14 18.14 -10.60
C ILE A 609 24.54 17.57 -10.63
N ILE A 610 24.64 16.26 -10.42
CA ILE A 610 25.88 15.50 -10.52
C ILE A 610 25.69 14.46 -11.63
N GLY A 611 26.56 14.49 -12.62
CA GLY A 611 26.59 13.60 -13.76
C GLY A 611 27.24 12.26 -13.44
N THR A 612 27.44 11.47 -14.48
CA THR A 612 27.97 10.10 -14.43
C THR A 612 29.50 10.08 -14.52
N ASP A 613 30.10 8.91 -14.48
CA ASP A 613 31.53 8.73 -14.82
C ASP A 613 31.75 8.55 -16.35
N PHE A 614 30.71 8.74 -17.16
CA PHE A 614 30.77 8.68 -18.63
C PHE A 614 30.75 10.09 -19.21
N ALA A 615 31.10 10.21 -20.48
CA ALA A 615 31.11 11.50 -21.17
C ALA A 615 29.72 12.05 -21.39
N ASP A 616 29.29 12.86 -20.44
CA ASP A 616 28.01 13.54 -20.40
C ASP A 616 27.99 14.74 -21.32
N ILE A 617 26.78 15.14 -21.72
CA ILE A 617 26.55 16.27 -22.59
C ILE A 617 25.62 17.23 -21.87
N ILE A 618 25.95 18.52 -21.90
CA ILE A 618 25.04 19.59 -21.49
C ILE A 618 24.74 20.47 -22.69
N ASP A 619 23.48 20.46 -23.12
CA ASP A 619 22.96 21.23 -24.24
C ASP A 619 22.47 22.60 -23.73
N ILE A 620 23.12 23.67 -24.19
CA ILE A 620 22.89 25.06 -23.80
C ILE A 620 22.36 25.92 -24.96
N SER A 621 21.73 25.29 -25.94
CA SER A 621 21.34 25.93 -27.19
C SER A 621 20.32 27.09 -27.00
N SER A 622 19.43 27.06 -26.01
CA SER A 622 18.45 28.14 -25.78
C SER A 622 18.39 28.62 -24.32
N LEU A 623 19.39 29.40 -23.90
CA LEU A 623 19.48 30.00 -22.56
C LEU A 623 18.63 31.28 -22.42
N PHE A 624 17.31 31.17 -22.51
CA PHE A 624 16.40 32.31 -22.33
C PHE A 624 16.06 32.59 -20.86
N TYR A 625 16.07 31.57 -20.01
CA TYR A 625 15.82 31.65 -18.57
C TYR A 625 16.31 30.35 -17.91
N LEU A 626 16.86 30.42 -16.70
CA LEU A 626 17.44 29.27 -16.01
C LEU A 626 16.65 28.91 -14.76
N PRO A 627 16.50 27.61 -14.45
CA PRO A 627 16.07 27.18 -13.12
C PRO A 627 17.05 27.73 -12.06
N PRO A 628 16.75 27.64 -10.76
CA PRO A 628 17.66 28.04 -9.69
C PRO A 628 18.90 27.12 -9.57
N ILE A 629 19.54 26.75 -10.67
CA ILE A 629 20.74 25.91 -10.70
C ILE A 629 21.91 26.69 -10.08
N GLU A 630 22.41 26.18 -8.95
CA GLU A 630 23.68 26.59 -8.34
C GLU A 630 24.85 26.07 -9.16
N TYR A 631 24.87 24.77 -9.50
CA TYR A 631 25.85 24.19 -10.41
C TYR A 631 25.40 22.85 -11.02
N ILE A 632 26.01 22.50 -12.15
CA ILE A 632 25.98 21.18 -12.77
C ILE A 632 27.41 20.65 -12.78
N ASP A 633 27.63 19.49 -12.17
CA ASP A 633 28.90 18.79 -12.16
C ASP A 633 28.76 17.60 -13.10
N LEU A 634 29.57 17.51 -14.16
CA LEU A 634 29.46 16.43 -15.14
C LEU A 634 30.14 15.12 -14.68
N GLY A 635 30.65 15.07 -13.44
CA GLY A 635 31.15 13.84 -12.84
C GLY A 635 32.63 13.56 -13.13
N GLY A 636 32.99 12.28 -13.21
CA GLY A 636 34.38 11.81 -13.24
C GLY A 636 34.88 11.50 -14.66
N ASN A 637 36.13 11.90 -14.95
CA ASN A 637 36.77 11.75 -16.25
C ASN A 637 36.65 10.31 -16.79
N GLY A 638 35.83 10.14 -17.84
CA GLY A 638 35.63 8.87 -18.52
C GLY A 638 36.94 8.10 -18.79
N LEU A 639 36.88 6.79 -18.57
CA LEU A 639 38.00 5.84 -18.73
C LEU A 639 38.53 5.68 -20.18
N GLU A 640 38.09 6.51 -21.13
CA GLU A 640 38.33 6.34 -22.56
C GLU A 640 38.88 7.64 -23.20
N PRO A 641 40.02 7.61 -23.90
CA PRO A 641 40.71 8.79 -24.46
C PRO A 641 39.99 9.49 -25.62
N ASN A 642 38.71 9.21 -25.88
CA ASN A 642 37.93 9.73 -27.02
C ASN A 642 36.56 10.32 -26.65
N PHE A 643 36.22 10.42 -25.36
CA PHE A 643 34.93 10.93 -24.93
C PHE A 643 35.11 11.79 -23.68
N SER A 644 34.82 13.09 -23.83
CA SER A 644 34.98 14.13 -22.82
C SER A 644 33.62 14.69 -22.45
N ASP A 645 33.45 15.10 -21.20
CA ASP A 645 32.23 15.77 -20.76
C ASP A 645 32.10 17.11 -21.50
N THR A 646 31.00 17.27 -22.24
CA THR A 646 30.88 18.26 -23.31
C THR A 646 29.81 19.31 -23.01
N VAL A 647 30.20 20.58 -23.06
CA VAL A 647 29.27 21.72 -23.14
C VAL A 647 28.93 21.99 -24.61
N ASP A 648 27.70 21.70 -25.01
CA ASP A 648 27.24 21.77 -26.40
C ASP A 648 26.33 22.99 -26.61
N ALA A 649 26.80 23.97 -27.37
CA ALA A 649 26.03 25.14 -27.82
C ALA A 649 25.65 25.05 -29.30
N SER A 650 25.70 23.86 -29.89
CA SER A 650 25.68 23.71 -31.34
C SER A 650 24.41 24.20 -32.03
N HIS A 651 23.29 24.20 -31.33
CA HIS A 651 22.01 24.71 -31.83
C HIS A 651 21.68 26.11 -31.32
N SER A 652 22.65 26.81 -30.72
CA SER A 652 22.42 28.16 -30.22
C SER A 652 22.13 29.16 -31.33
N ASP A 653 21.15 30.04 -31.09
CA ASP A 653 20.74 31.08 -32.03
C ASP A 653 21.59 32.36 -31.94
N HIS A 654 22.66 32.34 -31.13
CA HIS A 654 23.63 33.43 -30.96
C HIS A 654 25.03 32.87 -30.63
N GLY A 655 26.05 33.72 -30.79
CA GLY A 655 27.42 33.39 -30.38
C GLY A 655 27.55 33.29 -28.87
N VAL A 656 28.32 32.32 -28.41
CA VAL A 656 28.51 31.96 -27.01
C VAL A 656 29.93 32.25 -26.53
N THR A 657 30.07 32.29 -25.22
CA THR A 657 31.37 32.17 -24.57
C THR A 657 31.33 30.88 -23.76
N ILE A 658 32.38 30.07 -23.76
CA ILE A 658 32.49 28.90 -22.91
C ILE A 658 33.87 28.93 -22.29
N ASP A 659 33.95 28.83 -20.97
CA ASP A 659 35.19 29.02 -20.22
C ASP A 659 35.41 27.87 -19.24
N LEU A 660 36.38 27.00 -19.55
CA LEU A 660 36.70 25.78 -18.79
C LEU A 660 37.90 25.99 -17.81
N ARG A 661 38.45 27.21 -17.66
CA ARG A 661 39.79 27.49 -17.09
C ARG A 661 39.99 27.34 -15.56
N ASN A 662 39.30 26.47 -14.82
CA ASN A 662 39.44 26.45 -13.35
C ASN A 662 39.73 25.09 -12.69
N SER A 663 40.78 25.08 -11.85
CA SER A 663 41.24 23.97 -10.99
C SER A 663 40.52 23.85 -9.62
N GLN A 664 39.52 24.70 -9.35
CA GLN A 664 38.67 24.64 -8.14
C GLN A 664 37.22 24.20 -8.39
N ASN A 665 36.95 23.48 -9.49
CA ASN A 665 35.60 23.03 -9.86
C ASN A 665 34.59 24.20 -9.91
N GLN A 666 34.92 25.29 -10.58
CA GLN A 666 33.95 26.35 -10.91
C GLN A 666 34.19 26.84 -12.34
N LEU A 667 33.24 26.59 -13.26
CA LEU A 667 32.63 27.52 -14.25
C LEU A 667 32.44 26.90 -15.66
N ALA A 668 31.32 27.26 -16.32
CA ALA A 668 31.28 27.50 -17.78
C ALA A 668 30.20 28.55 -18.10
N PHE A 669 30.59 29.74 -18.61
CA PHE A 669 29.72 30.92 -18.77
C PHE A 669 29.22 31.18 -20.20
N ALA A 670 27.99 30.81 -20.54
CA ALA A 670 27.37 31.20 -21.81
C ALA A 670 26.62 32.54 -21.73
N THR A 671 26.91 33.50 -22.63
CA THR A 671 26.15 34.75 -22.75
C THR A 671 25.69 35.00 -24.18
N GLY A 672 24.37 35.00 -24.38
CA GLY A 672 23.70 35.69 -25.48
C GLY A 672 23.54 37.20 -25.21
N ALA A 673 23.24 37.99 -26.24
CA ALA A 673 23.13 39.44 -26.17
C ALA A 673 21.85 39.91 -25.44
N GLY A 674 21.84 39.92 -24.09
CA GLY A 674 20.72 40.55 -23.37
C GLY A 674 20.47 40.27 -21.89
N GLY A 675 21.47 39.99 -21.04
CA GLY A 675 21.26 39.88 -19.59
C GLY A 675 22.20 38.86 -18.93
N SER A 676 22.66 39.12 -17.71
CA SER A 676 23.66 38.29 -17.02
C SER A 676 23.01 37.13 -16.27
N THR A 677 22.86 35.97 -16.89
CA THR A 677 22.51 34.70 -16.21
C THR A 677 23.47 33.61 -16.66
N GLY A 678 24.58 33.43 -15.95
CA GLY A 678 25.54 32.35 -16.22
C GLY A 678 25.28 31.14 -15.33
N ILE A 679 25.45 29.93 -15.86
CA ILE A 679 25.43 28.66 -15.10
C ILE A 679 26.85 28.34 -14.66
N VAL A 680 27.01 27.65 -13.52
CA VAL A 680 28.29 27.03 -13.16
C VAL A 680 28.26 25.58 -13.61
N ILE A 681 29.01 25.24 -14.64
CA ILE A 681 29.28 23.85 -15.02
C ILE A 681 30.66 23.47 -14.46
N ARG A 682 30.82 22.22 -14.03
CA ARG A 682 32.06 21.67 -13.46
C ARG A 682 32.43 20.38 -14.18
N ASN A 683 33.72 20.07 -14.18
CA ASN A 683 34.29 18.85 -14.77
C ASN A 683 33.89 18.68 -16.25
N ALA A 684 33.94 19.78 -17.01
CA ALA A 684 33.81 19.72 -18.45
C ALA A 684 35.20 19.75 -19.09
N GLU A 685 35.46 18.82 -20.01
CA GLU A 685 36.70 18.74 -20.79
C GLU A 685 36.49 19.08 -22.27
N ALA A 686 35.25 19.28 -22.71
CA ALA A 686 34.93 19.64 -24.08
C ALA A 686 33.91 20.78 -24.19
N ALA A 687 34.02 21.54 -25.28
CA ALA A 687 33.06 22.59 -25.63
C ALA A 687 32.83 22.62 -27.15
N VAL A 688 31.56 22.72 -27.55
CA VAL A 688 31.13 22.90 -28.94
C VAL A 688 30.41 24.24 -29.03
N GLY A 689 30.88 25.12 -29.91
CA GLY A 689 30.27 26.40 -30.19
C GLY A 689 29.07 26.30 -31.14
N SER A 690 28.43 27.44 -31.32
CA SER A 690 27.23 27.67 -32.12
C SER A 690 27.54 27.77 -33.62
N ASP A 691 26.57 28.23 -34.41
CA ASP A 691 26.80 28.61 -35.82
C ASP A 691 27.17 30.11 -35.97
N PHE A 692 27.53 30.78 -34.87
CA PHE A 692 27.88 32.19 -34.77
C PHE A 692 29.25 32.37 -34.11
N SER A 693 29.80 33.59 -34.15
CA SER A 693 31.10 33.89 -33.54
C SER A 693 31.18 33.60 -32.04
N ASP A 694 32.00 32.61 -31.69
CA ASP A 694 32.16 32.11 -30.34
C ASP A 694 33.51 32.46 -29.69
N ASN A 695 33.56 32.35 -28.35
CA ASN A 695 34.80 32.42 -27.58
C ASN A 695 34.92 31.22 -26.64
N LEU A 696 35.80 30.27 -26.97
CA LEU A 696 35.97 29.03 -26.23
C LEU A 696 37.34 29.00 -25.55
N PHE A 697 37.38 28.75 -24.25
CA PHE A 697 38.60 28.65 -23.45
C PHE A 697 38.67 27.28 -22.79
N ALA A 698 39.73 26.54 -23.07
CA ALA A 698 40.01 25.22 -22.52
C ALA A 698 40.58 25.27 -21.10
N ASN A 699 40.61 24.11 -20.44
CA ASN A 699 41.14 23.93 -19.10
C ASN A 699 42.65 23.64 -19.12
N ASP A 700 43.32 23.74 -17.96
CA ASP A 700 44.77 23.50 -17.88
C ASP A 700 45.17 22.00 -17.95
N ALA A 701 44.22 21.08 -17.97
CA ALA A 701 44.46 19.63 -18.02
C ALA A 701 44.51 19.06 -19.46
N GLY A 702 43.96 19.80 -20.42
CA GLY A 702 43.75 19.38 -21.80
C GLY A 702 42.25 19.30 -22.11
N SER A 703 41.81 19.90 -23.21
CA SER A 703 40.40 19.96 -23.61
C SER A 703 40.17 19.81 -25.11
N TRP A 704 38.93 19.51 -25.49
CA TRP A 704 38.46 19.51 -26.87
C TRP A 704 37.56 20.71 -27.14
N LEU A 705 37.96 21.61 -28.04
CA LEU A 705 37.18 22.77 -28.45
C LEU A 705 36.82 22.67 -29.94
N GLU A 706 35.54 22.81 -30.25
CA GLU A 706 35.01 22.87 -31.61
C GLU A 706 34.25 24.18 -31.81
N GLY A 707 34.72 25.05 -32.71
CA GLY A 707 34.17 26.40 -32.92
C GLY A 707 32.76 26.37 -33.50
N GLY A 708 32.59 25.72 -34.65
CA GLY A 708 31.29 25.64 -35.31
C GLY A 708 31.31 26.37 -36.65
N ASP A 709 30.18 26.94 -37.04
CA ASP A 709 30.15 27.94 -38.12
C ASP A 709 30.30 29.33 -37.47
N GLY A 710 30.72 30.36 -38.23
CA GLY A 710 30.97 31.69 -37.64
C GLY A 710 32.47 31.93 -37.45
N ALA A 711 32.83 33.13 -36.95
CA ALA A 711 34.23 33.50 -36.76
C ALA A 711 34.60 33.34 -35.28
N ASP A 712 35.34 32.29 -34.96
CA ASP A 712 35.47 31.80 -33.60
C ASP A 712 36.86 32.02 -33.01
N ASN A 713 36.93 32.18 -31.69
CA ASN A 713 38.19 32.27 -30.97
C ASN A 713 38.32 31.09 -30.00
N LEU A 714 39.27 30.20 -30.26
CA LEU A 714 39.56 29.00 -29.45
C LEU A 714 40.93 29.16 -28.78
N TYR A 715 40.98 28.97 -27.46
CA TYR A 715 42.19 29.11 -26.65
C TYR A 715 42.43 27.85 -25.80
N GLY A 716 43.53 27.13 -26.03
CA GLY A 716 43.89 25.84 -25.40
C GLY A 716 44.39 25.96 -23.95
N GLY A 717 45.40 26.78 -23.68
CA GLY A 717 45.87 26.98 -22.29
C GLY A 717 47.22 26.32 -22.01
N GLN A 718 47.32 25.40 -21.05
CA GLN A 718 48.57 24.72 -20.65
C GLN A 718 48.56 23.19 -20.86
N GLY A 719 47.40 22.63 -21.21
CA GLY A 719 47.18 21.19 -21.38
C GLY A 719 47.51 20.72 -22.79
N ASN A 720 47.31 19.43 -23.09
CA ASN A 720 47.36 19.00 -24.50
C ASN A 720 45.96 19.17 -25.08
N ASP A 721 45.75 20.20 -25.88
CA ASP A 721 44.43 20.60 -26.33
C ASP A 721 44.15 20.20 -27.79
N VAL A 722 42.88 19.98 -28.11
CA VAL A 722 42.40 19.77 -29.48
C VAL A 722 41.49 20.93 -29.85
N LEU A 723 41.90 21.74 -30.82
CA LEU A 723 41.16 22.92 -31.28
C LEU A 723 40.78 22.71 -32.75
N ILE A 724 39.48 22.68 -33.03
CA ILE A 724 38.93 22.51 -34.38
C ILE A 724 38.05 23.72 -34.70
N ALA A 725 38.40 24.45 -35.76
CA ALA A 725 37.64 25.64 -36.15
C ALA A 725 36.18 25.31 -36.52
N HIS A 726 35.94 24.28 -37.33
CA HIS A 726 34.60 24.01 -37.88
C HIS A 726 34.10 22.58 -37.69
N ARG A 727 32.78 22.38 -37.75
CA ARG A 727 32.18 21.04 -37.69
C ARG A 727 32.54 20.17 -38.90
N PRO A 728 32.92 18.89 -38.74
CA PRO A 728 33.15 17.98 -39.85
C PRO A 728 31.87 17.78 -40.70
N GLY A 729 31.80 18.38 -41.89
CA GLY A 729 30.68 18.20 -42.83
C GLY A 729 29.60 19.30 -42.83
N GLY A 730 29.85 20.44 -42.17
CA GLY A 730 28.98 21.63 -42.20
C GLY A 730 28.77 22.24 -43.59
N ALA A 731 27.66 22.97 -43.76
CA ALA A 731 27.19 23.48 -45.05
C ALA A 731 27.98 24.69 -45.57
N SER A 732 28.80 25.34 -44.74
CA SER A 732 29.61 26.49 -45.12
C SER A 732 31.11 26.14 -45.15
N GLN A 733 31.61 25.69 -46.30
CA GLN A 733 33.06 25.54 -46.57
C GLN A 733 33.76 26.91 -46.75
N PHE A 734 33.27 27.97 -46.12
CA PHE A 734 33.77 29.33 -46.30
C PHE A 734 34.50 29.78 -45.05
N ALA A 735 35.82 29.93 -45.14
CA ALA A 735 36.71 30.46 -44.10
C ALA A 735 36.14 31.73 -43.46
N TRP A 736 35.57 31.56 -42.28
CA TRP A 736 35.41 32.63 -41.32
C TRP A 736 36.78 32.89 -40.65
N ASN A 737 36.91 34.01 -39.94
CA ASN A 737 38.20 34.41 -39.37
C ASN A 737 38.44 33.70 -38.03
N ASP A 738 38.60 32.38 -38.08
CA ASP A 738 38.81 31.56 -36.87
C ASP A 738 40.24 31.69 -36.37
N ILE A 739 40.37 31.97 -35.07
CA ILE A 739 41.63 32.14 -34.37
C ILE A 739 41.79 30.99 -33.38
N LEU A 740 42.81 30.17 -33.57
CA LEU A 740 43.16 29.05 -32.70
C LEU A 740 44.52 29.31 -32.05
N GLN A 741 44.57 29.25 -30.72
CA GLN A 741 45.78 29.40 -29.93
C GLN A 741 45.93 28.20 -29.01
N GLY A 742 46.90 27.31 -29.27
CA GLY A 742 47.15 26.12 -28.45
C GLY A 742 47.60 26.48 -27.04
N GLY A 743 48.66 27.27 -26.91
CA GLY A 743 49.14 27.75 -25.63
C GLY A 743 50.40 27.02 -25.21
N GLY A 744 50.38 26.23 -24.14
CA GLY A 744 51.46 25.33 -23.77
C GLY A 744 50.92 23.91 -23.69
N GLY A 745 51.77 22.91 -23.92
CA GLY A 745 51.33 21.52 -24.09
C GLY A 745 51.57 21.06 -25.53
N ALA A 746 51.22 19.82 -25.85
CA ALA A 746 51.32 19.30 -27.21
C ALA A 746 49.93 19.32 -27.86
N ASP A 747 49.66 20.38 -28.60
CA ASP A 747 48.31 20.72 -29.07
C ASP A 747 48.03 20.23 -30.49
N TYR A 748 46.76 20.05 -30.82
CA TYR A 748 46.28 19.73 -32.15
C TYR A 748 45.34 20.83 -32.65
N LEU A 749 45.79 21.63 -33.62
CA LEU A 749 45.00 22.73 -34.20
C LEU A 749 44.58 22.36 -35.62
N LYS A 750 43.30 22.51 -35.95
CA LYS A 750 42.77 22.12 -37.25
C LYS A 750 41.84 23.15 -37.87
N ASP A 751 42.06 23.38 -39.17
CA ASP A 751 41.21 24.15 -40.07
C ASP A 751 41.01 25.64 -39.74
N GLY A 752 41.77 26.19 -38.77
CA GLY A 752 41.74 27.62 -38.43
C GLY A 752 42.30 28.56 -39.51
N SER A 753 41.81 29.80 -39.55
CA SER A 753 42.32 30.85 -40.42
C SER A 753 43.62 31.49 -39.89
N ASP A 754 43.76 31.60 -38.56
CA ASP A 754 44.95 32.05 -37.86
C ASP A 754 45.28 31.08 -36.71
N MET A 755 46.39 30.34 -36.83
CA MET A 755 46.77 29.27 -35.91
C MET A 755 48.14 29.54 -35.29
N THR A 756 48.22 29.44 -33.96
CA THR A 756 49.47 29.49 -33.20
C THR A 756 49.49 28.31 -32.25
N GLY A 757 50.44 27.38 -32.41
CA GLY A 757 50.61 26.22 -31.52
C GLY A 757 51.01 26.68 -30.13
N GLY A 758 52.18 27.31 -30.02
CA GLY A 758 52.70 27.82 -28.76
C GLY A 758 53.71 26.83 -28.16
N ALA A 759 53.90 26.83 -26.85
CA ALA A 759 54.96 26.09 -26.19
C ALA A 759 54.68 24.57 -26.11
N GLY A 760 55.21 23.80 -27.06
CA GLY A 760 55.31 22.35 -26.95
C GLY A 760 55.57 21.72 -28.30
N ASN A 761 55.05 20.53 -28.56
CA ASN A 761 55.25 19.89 -29.86
C ASN A 761 53.90 19.72 -30.52
N ASP A 762 53.49 20.74 -31.26
CA ASP A 762 52.12 20.85 -31.72
C ASP A 762 51.93 20.22 -33.09
N VAL A 763 50.69 19.89 -33.43
CA VAL A 763 50.29 19.45 -34.76
C VAL A 763 49.29 20.45 -35.31
N ILE A 764 49.67 21.14 -36.37
CA ILE A 764 48.85 22.16 -37.02
C ILE A 764 48.42 21.60 -38.38
N ASP A 765 47.15 21.23 -38.49
CA ASP A 765 46.53 20.66 -39.69
C ASP A 765 45.72 21.73 -40.44
N ALA A 766 46.34 22.31 -41.46
CA ALA A 766 45.76 23.31 -42.34
C ALA A 766 45.17 22.71 -43.63
N THR A 767 45.07 21.38 -43.74
CA THR A 767 44.69 20.72 -45.00
C THR A 767 43.24 20.93 -45.42
N GLY A 768 42.35 21.32 -44.48
CA GLY A 768 40.94 21.59 -44.75
C GLY A 768 40.58 23.08 -44.88
N THR A 769 41.50 24.03 -44.63
CA THR A 769 41.20 25.47 -44.70
C THR A 769 40.94 25.93 -46.14
N VAL A 770 39.73 26.42 -46.43
CA VAL A 770 39.32 26.94 -47.75
C VAL A 770 38.97 28.43 -47.71
N GLY A 771 39.86 29.29 -48.24
CA GLY A 771 39.64 30.73 -48.33
C GLY A 771 40.67 31.46 -49.20
N PRO A 772 40.41 32.72 -49.63
CA PRO A 772 41.28 33.47 -50.54
C PRO A 772 42.64 33.87 -49.94
N LEU A 773 42.81 33.77 -48.62
CA LEU A 773 44.05 34.09 -47.91
C LEU A 773 44.86 32.85 -47.47
N GLY A 774 44.29 31.64 -47.54
CA GLY A 774 44.87 30.44 -46.96
C GLY A 774 44.96 30.50 -45.43
N ALA A 775 45.41 29.42 -44.79
CA ALA A 775 45.69 29.41 -43.35
C ALA A 775 46.96 30.22 -43.04
N ILE A 776 46.91 31.07 -42.00
CA ILE A 776 48.08 31.71 -41.42
C ILE A 776 48.53 30.89 -40.22
N VAL A 777 49.75 30.35 -40.29
CA VAL A 777 50.38 29.67 -39.14
C VAL A 777 51.50 30.57 -38.61
N ARG A 778 51.44 30.89 -37.31
CA ARG A 778 52.41 31.76 -36.63
C ARG A 778 53.34 30.96 -35.74
N PHE A 779 54.59 31.41 -35.69
CA PHE A 779 55.63 30.83 -34.85
C PHE A 779 56.38 31.93 -34.10
N ALA A 780 56.73 31.67 -32.86
CA ALA A 780 57.56 32.47 -31.99
C ALA A 780 58.72 31.64 -31.41
N ALA A 781 59.70 32.34 -30.85
CA ALA A 781 60.80 31.66 -30.16
C ALA A 781 60.29 31.10 -28.83
N GLY A 782 60.29 29.76 -28.69
CA GLY A 782 59.76 29.08 -27.50
C GLY A 782 58.74 28.00 -27.84
N ASP A 783 58.25 27.98 -29.08
CA ASP A 783 57.11 27.15 -29.51
C ASP A 783 57.45 25.66 -29.75
N GLY A 784 58.59 25.18 -29.26
CA GLY A 784 59.04 23.79 -29.42
C GLY A 784 59.13 23.26 -30.87
N HIS A 785 58.68 22.02 -31.11
CA HIS A 785 58.85 21.28 -32.38
C HIS A 785 57.52 20.92 -33.06
N ASP A 786 56.97 21.87 -33.81
CA ASP A 786 55.66 21.71 -34.44
C ASP A 786 55.70 20.93 -35.76
N THR A 787 54.63 20.19 -36.00
CA THR A 787 54.36 19.44 -37.22
C THR A 787 53.21 20.09 -37.98
N ILE A 788 53.48 20.63 -39.16
CA ILE A 788 52.45 21.22 -40.02
C ILE A 788 52.02 20.19 -41.07
N LYS A 789 50.71 19.95 -41.17
CA LYS A 789 50.09 19.31 -42.33
C LYS A 789 49.45 20.41 -43.17
N ALA A 790 49.87 20.55 -44.42
CA ALA A 790 49.45 21.64 -45.33
C ALA A 790 49.19 21.12 -46.74
#